data_AF-A0A972KZ40-F1
#
_entry.id   AF-A0A972KZ40-F1
#
_cell.length_a   1.000
_cell.length_b   1.000
_cell.length_c   1.000
_cell.angle_alpha   90.00
_cell.angle_beta   90.00
_cell.angle_gamma   90.00
#
_symmetry.space_group_name_H-M   'P 1'
#
loop_
_entity.id
_entity.type
_entity.pdbx_description
1 polymer ?
#
loop_
_entity_poly.entity_id
_entity_poly.type
_entity_poly.pdbx_seq_one_letter_code
_entity_poly.pdbx_strand_id
1 'polypeptide(L)'
;MGKLILKIPNYLIFRGGVLRFVLILVIMNSSFNSFTQITKQQAIDFVMDSIVNNRSDSVNVYMDSIVQSSTYYNLSPFDSIGSAYSYYYLFFIDQNPLYDWGHECSYIIMDTLNGNFTEIEKYKPPFQYKKNMQQVSVPIDFGKLQFDFSIPYVPKQSVNSNCNSYAVLILGDDGGTGYKWSAISHIYCGLLENGYPESNIYVLAYDGTEGEFTNKSLDLDNDGDDDILPIVCNVSNVASIFNDLEENLDYADQLFIQASCHGYNDLNDPDKYYLGLWESELLSNYEFANMLDQISCSSITISLASCFSGGFKEELLGLSKPERVNILTSRNNLQYVRNMHFMQYAMMDTYEYFLITALRGWHPDYINSAPWIRMSKIGENTDFYSLLELIKMDVEPEANFDKTGGNNNGIQEIQESINYTARYCTQFNDYGVKEYDCGFLTEDLQSLKGISGKVESIQTLSGNFLIGGDLSVEPGVELTLSSGSKFHIFDSKITLQVGKDDNENNIHINGGEFIVDNATITNVCDIPWKGIYVIGDINEHQFSFENPKHAMVQGKLLLDGATIENAEVAISLFDRDDEKATRGGIVIAKNSSLTNNQKAVEFREYHNIVKINGVDTEYDYESSFTNCDFLVDNNYLFGSTYNKQSQVKLTGVKGIKFNGVNFINELDTEPYGRAIHTHNAGFILDKGCTNKIQPCNYENSSFNGFLNAVEAGTSGESLYNTYIRNSDFVNNGVGITLHDVDYSIITDNTFTIGWSPACIDNMGKGIYLDNSNSFAIEDNTFNVDNPIGGNIYVGIHTNNTNSAGDEIYNNTFAGMNIANYAEGKNWNEYFETGLAYYCNKNTGSDWDFYVKDYAEDYDGIQKLQGSKSMPAGNEFSSTASWHFDNNGAYEISYFYDNGSAPEIPDAGKLYRVSPLPLTLSSSCPKHYGNGNDIRLSSAEYAQRETDYGSASSSYNSALLSYNAASDSALREYYARQMSYYNTLMDRAAYDIVRSNMADSIVQDSLYVAWQDKLGTYASSEGMVDYYIQKGEYTKAWNTADSLEYNFTFTSYDSTEYPYYMELKELQIEWLKDGRDVFGLTPTEKSKLAVIADSSRGTAGAQARGILSFAYDSLYSYVNCISMPDTSQKSSPVTNGNDNENNGAWVKVSPNPATSAITFSYSIGDKANAALKLYNQNGVLIDEIILEANNSTFIYNCSNYKPGIYYYSATVESSVVKGKFIVVN
;
A
#
# COMPACT_ATOMS: atom_id res chain seq x y z
N MET A 1 83.44 11.72 -33.99
CA MET A 1 84.46 11.78 -35.07
C MET A 1 84.22 13.02 -35.91
N GLY A 2 85.16 13.45 -36.77
CA GLY A 2 84.93 14.61 -37.65
C GLY A 2 85.56 14.48 -39.03
N LYS A 3 85.42 15.55 -39.84
CA LYS A 3 85.89 15.76 -41.24
C LYS A 3 84.92 15.24 -42.32
N LEU A 4 84.91 15.74 -43.57
CA LEU A 4 85.90 16.53 -44.36
C LEU A 4 85.12 17.41 -45.40
N ILE A 5 85.22 18.75 -45.48
CA ILE A 5 86.23 19.65 -46.12
C ILE A 5 86.00 20.04 -47.62
N LEU A 6 86.43 21.31 -47.93
CA LEU A 6 86.48 22.12 -49.19
C LEU A 6 85.37 23.20 -49.26
N LYS A 7 85.55 24.43 -49.79
CA LYS A 7 86.70 25.23 -50.33
C LYS A 7 86.34 26.73 -50.12
N ILE A 8 87.17 27.74 -49.77
CA ILE A 8 88.56 28.16 -50.11
C ILE A 8 88.64 28.73 -51.55
N PRO A 9 89.22 29.93 -51.82
CA PRO A 9 90.13 30.79 -51.01
C PRO A 9 89.42 32.07 -50.48
N ASN A 10 89.96 33.29 -50.20
CA ASN A 10 91.25 33.94 -50.53
C ASN A 10 91.69 35.11 -49.58
N TYR A 11 92.96 35.52 -49.73
CA TYR A 11 93.80 36.66 -49.22
C TYR A 11 93.18 38.04 -48.81
N LEU A 12 93.86 38.96 -48.08
CA LEU A 12 95.26 39.06 -47.54
C LEU A 12 95.37 39.93 -46.24
N ILE A 13 96.59 40.04 -45.68
CA ILE A 13 97.00 40.46 -44.32
C ILE A 13 97.42 41.96 -44.23
N PHE A 14 97.30 42.63 -43.04
CA PHE A 14 98.32 43.49 -42.33
C PHE A 14 97.71 44.54 -41.34
N ARG A 15 98.52 45.26 -40.53
CA ARG A 15 98.89 44.96 -39.11
C ARG A 15 99.49 46.21 -38.38
N GLY A 16 98.87 46.72 -37.31
CA GLY A 16 99.41 47.76 -36.37
C GLY A 16 99.44 49.22 -36.89
N GLY A 17 99.69 50.26 -36.08
CA GLY A 17 99.83 50.38 -34.60
C GLY A 17 100.61 51.65 -34.13
N VAL A 18 100.45 52.07 -32.86
CA VAL A 18 101.18 53.17 -32.12
C VAL A 18 100.78 54.62 -32.55
N LEU A 19 100.33 55.62 -31.76
CA LEU A 19 100.32 56.04 -30.32
C LEU A 19 101.33 57.18 -29.98
N ARG A 20 100.85 58.35 -29.46
CA ARG A 20 101.40 59.13 -28.31
C ARG A 20 100.80 60.57 -28.09
N PHE A 21 100.36 60.84 -26.84
CA PHE A 21 100.51 62.08 -26.02
C PHE A 21 99.95 63.44 -26.55
N VAL A 22 98.89 64.05 -25.95
CA VAL A 22 98.85 64.88 -24.69
C VAL A 22 99.19 66.38 -24.96
N LEU A 23 98.45 67.41 -24.51
CA LEU A 23 98.00 67.75 -23.13
C LEU A 23 96.68 68.60 -23.04
N ILE A 24 96.17 68.73 -21.80
CA ILE A 24 95.06 69.51 -21.19
C ILE A 24 94.64 70.89 -21.77
N LEU A 25 93.31 71.13 -21.82
CA LEU A 25 92.67 72.35 -21.27
C LEU A 25 91.24 72.03 -20.78
N VAL A 26 90.82 72.63 -19.66
CA VAL A 26 89.55 72.32 -18.96
C VAL A 26 88.53 73.44 -19.15
N ILE A 27 87.31 73.08 -19.57
CA ILE A 27 86.07 73.84 -19.27
C ILE A 27 85.02 72.80 -18.85
N MET A 28 84.43 72.98 -17.68
CA MET A 28 83.26 72.21 -17.27
C MET A 28 82.01 72.84 -17.90
N ASN A 29 81.24 72.04 -18.62
CA ASN A 29 79.80 72.23 -18.75
C ASN A 29 79.14 70.86 -18.64
N SER A 30 78.11 70.76 -17.80
CA SER A 30 77.40 69.51 -17.56
C SER A 30 76.56 69.13 -18.76
N SER A 31 76.73 67.91 -19.25
CA SER A 31 75.78 67.24 -20.13
C SER A 31 75.58 65.85 -19.54
N PHE A 32 74.37 65.60 -19.02
CA PHE A 32 74.01 64.29 -18.48
C PHE A 32 73.95 63.29 -19.63
N ASN A 33 74.55 62.11 -19.45
CA ASN A 33 74.10 60.94 -20.19
C ASN A 33 72.72 60.58 -19.63
N SER A 34 71.67 61.12 -20.26
CA SER A 34 70.32 60.61 -20.07
C SER A 34 70.29 59.17 -20.56
N PHE A 35 70.16 58.21 -19.65
CA PHE A 35 69.60 56.91 -20.01
C PHE A 35 68.22 57.20 -20.57
N THR A 36 68.04 56.99 -21.88
CA THR A 36 66.72 57.06 -22.50
C THR A 36 65.92 55.89 -21.96
N GLN A 37 64.89 56.19 -21.17
CA GLN A 37 63.94 55.19 -20.70
C GLN A 37 63.44 54.36 -21.90
N ILE A 38 63.33 53.05 -21.72
CA ILE A 38 62.77 52.18 -22.75
C ILE A 38 61.30 52.55 -22.91
N THR A 39 60.83 52.65 -24.15
CA THR A 39 59.41 52.95 -24.40
C THR A 39 58.56 51.69 -24.28
N LYS A 40 57.25 51.85 -24.00
CA LYS A 40 56.29 50.73 -23.96
C LYS A 40 56.36 49.85 -25.21
N GLN A 41 56.53 50.45 -26.40
CA GLN A 41 56.69 49.67 -27.64
C GLN A 41 57.98 48.85 -27.63
N GLN A 42 59.13 49.44 -27.29
CA GLN A 42 60.40 48.71 -27.22
C GLN A 42 60.39 47.57 -26.19
N ALA A 43 59.62 47.71 -25.11
CA ALA A 43 59.41 46.63 -24.15
C ALA A 43 58.55 45.49 -24.74
N ILE A 44 57.47 45.81 -25.46
CA ILE A 44 56.64 44.84 -26.18
C ILE A 44 57.48 44.11 -27.25
N ASP A 45 58.18 44.87 -28.10
CA ASP A 45 59.04 44.36 -29.16
C ASP A 45 60.10 43.39 -28.58
N PHE A 46 60.70 43.72 -27.43
CA PHE A 46 61.67 42.83 -26.77
C PHE A 46 61.03 41.54 -26.26
N VAL A 47 59.88 41.59 -25.60
CA VAL A 47 59.20 40.36 -25.11
C VAL A 47 58.80 39.47 -26.29
N MET A 48 58.22 40.05 -27.34
CA MET A 48 57.81 39.30 -28.53
C MET A 48 59.02 38.73 -29.30
N ASP A 49 60.01 39.55 -29.66
CA ASP A 49 61.13 39.15 -30.53
C ASP A 49 62.24 38.40 -29.80
N SER A 50 62.35 38.51 -28.46
CA SER A 50 63.47 37.93 -27.69
C SER A 50 63.08 36.93 -26.61
N ILE A 51 61.84 36.95 -26.09
CA ILE A 51 61.40 35.99 -25.04
C ILE A 51 60.44 34.93 -25.61
N VAL A 52 59.42 35.33 -26.37
CA VAL A 52 58.41 34.38 -26.90
C VAL A 52 58.54 34.03 -28.38
N ASN A 53 59.49 34.62 -29.12
CA ASN A 53 59.66 34.48 -30.58
C ASN A 53 59.50 33.04 -31.13
N ASN A 54 60.21 32.06 -30.57
CA ASN A 54 60.14 30.66 -31.03
C ASN A 54 58.81 29.93 -30.66
N ARG A 55 57.88 30.62 -29.98
CA ARG A 55 56.61 30.12 -29.46
C ARG A 55 55.45 31.11 -29.60
N SER A 56 55.59 32.15 -30.43
CA SER A 56 54.64 33.27 -30.59
C SER A 56 53.21 32.82 -30.92
N ASP A 57 53.11 31.73 -31.66
CA ASP A 57 51.87 31.18 -32.22
C ASP A 57 51.28 30.08 -31.29
N SER A 58 51.77 30.01 -30.05
CA SER A 58 51.42 28.99 -29.04
C SER A 58 51.29 29.53 -27.61
N VAL A 59 51.43 30.84 -27.39
CA VAL A 59 51.33 31.51 -26.08
C VAL A 59 50.48 32.77 -26.19
N ASN A 60 49.75 33.14 -25.12
CA ASN A 60 49.13 34.46 -25.05
C ASN A 60 50.00 35.41 -24.21
N VAL A 61 50.30 36.59 -24.75
CA VAL A 61 51.05 37.64 -24.04
C VAL A 61 50.16 38.85 -23.79
N TYR A 62 50.11 39.28 -22.53
CA TYR A 62 49.42 40.47 -22.05
C TYR A 62 50.43 41.39 -21.36
N MET A 63 50.11 42.69 -21.33
CA MET A 63 50.91 43.74 -20.72
C MET A 63 50.03 44.64 -19.87
N ASP A 64 50.49 45.00 -18.67
CA ASP A 64 49.79 46.00 -17.88
C ASP A 64 49.75 47.35 -18.65
N SER A 65 48.62 48.05 -18.58
CA SER A 65 48.46 49.34 -19.27
C SER A 65 49.21 50.47 -18.56
N ILE A 66 49.58 50.29 -17.29
CA ILE A 66 50.16 51.28 -16.39
C ILE A 66 51.60 50.86 -16.02
N VAL A 67 52.51 51.85 -15.93
CA VAL A 67 53.86 51.62 -15.39
C VAL A 67 53.76 51.40 -13.88
N GLN A 68 54.18 50.23 -13.44
CA GLN A 68 54.10 49.81 -12.04
C GLN A 68 55.28 50.38 -11.24
N SER A 69 55.04 50.75 -9.98
CA SER A 69 56.03 51.44 -9.11
C SER A 69 56.05 50.99 -7.65
N SER A 70 55.30 49.94 -7.32
CA SER A 70 55.36 49.26 -6.02
C SER A 70 56.46 48.18 -6.04
N THR A 71 57.03 47.85 -4.88
CA THR A 71 57.98 46.72 -4.73
C THR A 71 57.33 45.34 -4.91
N TYR A 72 56.02 45.30 -5.13
CA TYR A 72 55.24 44.10 -5.46
C TYR A 72 54.05 44.45 -6.37
N TYR A 73 53.50 43.46 -7.05
CA TYR A 73 52.27 43.52 -7.82
C TYR A 73 51.31 42.44 -7.34
N ASN A 74 50.04 42.79 -7.10
CA ASN A 74 49.02 41.83 -6.69
C ASN A 74 48.49 41.08 -7.92
N LEU A 75 48.55 39.75 -7.89
CA LEU A 75 47.90 38.89 -8.88
C LEU A 75 46.43 38.70 -8.53
N SER A 76 46.13 38.57 -7.24
CA SER A 76 44.78 38.63 -6.66
C SER A 76 44.87 39.13 -5.19
N PRO A 77 43.78 39.12 -4.39
CA PRO A 77 43.88 39.36 -2.95
C PRO A 77 44.78 38.35 -2.21
N PHE A 78 44.99 37.16 -2.79
CA PHE A 78 45.64 36.01 -2.16
C PHE A 78 47.06 35.71 -2.68
N ASP A 79 47.47 36.30 -3.82
CA ASP A 79 48.80 36.08 -4.41
C ASP A 79 49.42 37.38 -4.98
N SER A 80 50.74 37.49 -4.90
CA SER A 80 51.51 38.63 -5.40
C SER A 80 52.91 38.23 -5.88
N ILE A 81 53.52 39.07 -6.70
CA ILE A 81 54.89 38.91 -7.19
C ILE A 81 55.74 40.13 -6.80
N GLY A 82 56.96 39.89 -6.30
CA GLY A 82 57.90 40.95 -5.93
C GLY A 82 58.60 41.54 -7.15
N SER A 83 58.92 42.84 -7.11
CA SER A 83 59.70 43.53 -8.14
C SER A 83 61.04 44.01 -7.61
N ALA A 84 62.10 43.79 -8.40
CA ALA A 84 63.45 44.30 -8.13
C ALA A 84 63.65 45.77 -8.55
N TYR A 85 62.65 46.40 -9.19
CA TYR A 85 62.79 47.68 -9.88
C TYR A 85 61.76 48.71 -9.40
N SER A 86 62.17 49.96 -9.27
CA SER A 86 61.30 51.06 -8.77
C SER A 86 60.26 51.54 -9.78
N TYR A 87 60.46 51.30 -11.08
CA TYR A 87 59.52 51.61 -12.15
C TYR A 87 59.65 50.57 -13.26
N TYR A 88 58.62 49.77 -13.50
CA TYR A 88 58.68 48.64 -14.43
C TYR A 88 57.44 48.52 -15.32
N TYR A 89 57.66 47.92 -16.48
CA TYR A 89 56.61 47.29 -17.26
C TYR A 89 56.40 45.86 -16.77
N LEU A 90 55.13 45.44 -16.64
CA LEU A 90 54.75 44.08 -16.33
C LEU A 90 54.11 43.43 -17.56
N PHE A 91 54.58 42.24 -17.89
CA PHE A 91 53.94 41.33 -18.83
C PHE A 91 53.51 40.05 -18.13
N PHE A 92 52.39 39.49 -18.59
CA PHE A 92 51.91 38.16 -18.25
C PHE A 92 51.94 37.31 -19.52
N ILE A 93 52.59 36.15 -19.45
CA ILE A 93 52.70 35.17 -20.52
C ILE A 93 52.01 33.88 -20.04
N ASP A 94 50.87 33.61 -20.62
CA ASP A 94 50.19 32.32 -20.60
C ASP A 94 50.96 31.38 -21.54
N GLN A 95 51.64 30.37 -20.98
CA GLN A 95 52.52 29.49 -21.76
C GLN A 95 51.77 28.34 -22.45
N ASN A 96 50.50 28.07 -22.08
CA ASN A 96 49.77 26.88 -22.50
C ASN A 96 48.26 27.17 -22.69
N PRO A 97 47.86 28.17 -23.50
CA PRO A 97 46.48 28.71 -23.52
C PRO A 97 45.38 27.70 -23.87
N LEU A 98 45.71 26.58 -24.51
CA LEU A 98 44.75 25.51 -24.84
C LEU A 98 44.36 24.64 -23.64
N TYR A 99 45.05 24.75 -22.50
CA TYR A 99 44.68 24.06 -21.26
C TYR A 99 43.72 24.91 -20.42
N ASP A 100 43.09 24.34 -19.40
CA ASP A 100 42.43 25.12 -18.35
C ASP A 100 43.40 25.45 -17.20
N TRP A 101 43.14 26.52 -16.43
CA TRP A 101 44.12 27.03 -15.44
C TRP A 101 44.53 25.97 -14.41
N GLY A 102 45.82 25.99 -14.08
CA GLY A 102 46.57 24.86 -13.50
C GLY A 102 47.88 24.55 -14.25
N HIS A 103 48.08 25.12 -15.44
CA HIS A 103 49.30 25.01 -16.24
C HIS A 103 50.29 26.15 -15.97
N GLU A 104 51.52 25.97 -16.47
CA GLU A 104 52.59 26.96 -16.37
C GLU A 104 52.22 28.30 -17.03
N CYS A 105 52.62 29.38 -16.36
CA CYS A 105 52.58 30.75 -16.82
C CYS A 105 53.85 31.49 -16.35
N SER A 106 54.11 32.69 -16.86
CA SER A 106 55.34 33.44 -16.58
C SER A 106 55.12 34.95 -16.60
N TYR A 107 55.77 35.66 -15.68
CA TYR A 107 55.70 37.12 -15.56
C TYR A 107 57.04 37.76 -15.90
N ILE A 108 57.04 38.73 -16.81
CA ILE A 108 58.23 39.54 -17.13
C ILE A 108 58.09 40.91 -16.48
N ILE A 109 58.92 41.17 -15.47
CA ILE A 109 59.05 42.47 -14.81
C ILE A 109 60.29 43.16 -15.41
N MET A 110 60.10 44.26 -16.14
CA MET A 110 61.17 44.92 -16.92
C MET A 110 61.40 46.38 -16.51
N ASP A 111 62.64 46.73 -16.14
CA ASP A 111 63.06 48.07 -15.69
C ASP A 111 62.93 49.12 -16.80
N THR A 112 62.07 50.11 -16.57
CA THR A 112 61.87 51.24 -17.50
C THR A 112 63.13 52.05 -17.79
N LEU A 113 64.16 52.00 -16.94
CA LEU A 113 65.39 52.79 -17.08
C LEU A 113 66.41 52.17 -18.05
N ASN A 114 66.40 50.85 -18.26
CA ASN A 114 67.49 50.16 -18.95
C ASN A 114 67.13 48.83 -19.65
N GLY A 115 65.93 48.26 -19.45
CA GLY A 115 65.52 47.00 -20.10
C GLY A 115 66.04 45.72 -19.44
N ASN A 116 66.72 45.80 -18.29
CA ASN A 116 66.93 44.61 -17.46
C ASN A 116 65.57 44.07 -17.02
N PHE A 117 65.40 42.75 -16.99
CA PHE A 117 64.16 42.10 -16.59
C PHE A 117 64.40 40.97 -15.60
N THR A 118 63.34 40.57 -14.91
CA THR A 118 63.25 39.32 -14.15
C THR A 118 62.02 38.55 -14.63
N GLU A 119 62.22 37.27 -14.92
CA GLU A 119 61.15 36.31 -15.22
C GLU A 119 60.76 35.57 -13.94
N ILE A 120 59.47 35.40 -13.70
CA ILE A 120 58.91 34.70 -12.54
C ILE A 120 57.89 33.67 -13.04
N GLU A 121 58.16 32.40 -12.82
CA GLU A 121 57.27 31.28 -13.15
C GLU A 121 56.18 31.12 -12.08
N LYS A 122 54.96 30.82 -12.53
CA LYS A 122 53.73 30.65 -11.73
C LYS A 122 52.81 29.65 -12.47
N TYR A 123 51.68 29.31 -11.86
CA TYR A 123 50.67 28.38 -12.42
C TYR A 123 49.25 28.98 -12.39
N LYS A 124 49.15 30.31 -12.22
CA LYS A 124 47.90 31.08 -12.06
C LYS A 124 47.96 32.36 -12.91
N PRO A 125 46.85 32.86 -13.45
CA PRO A 125 46.78 34.18 -14.07
C PRO A 125 46.65 35.29 -13.00
N PRO A 126 46.84 36.57 -13.36
CA PRO A 126 46.23 37.67 -12.62
C PRO A 126 44.70 37.58 -12.71
N PHE A 127 44.01 37.93 -11.63
CA PHE A 127 42.56 37.95 -11.62
C PHE A 127 42.00 38.96 -12.65
N GLN A 128 41.04 38.51 -13.46
CA GLN A 128 40.47 39.26 -14.58
C GLN A 128 41.51 39.85 -15.57
N TYR A 129 42.65 39.17 -15.79
CA TYR A 129 43.73 39.66 -16.68
C TYR A 129 43.25 40.07 -18.09
N LYS A 130 42.31 39.33 -18.71
CA LYS A 130 41.75 39.67 -20.04
C LYS A 130 41.04 41.04 -20.09
N LYS A 131 40.59 41.56 -18.94
CA LYS A 131 39.92 42.85 -18.76
C LYS A 131 40.89 43.94 -18.30
N ASN A 132 41.83 43.57 -17.42
CA ASN A 132 42.72 44.53 -16.74
C ASN A 132 44.04 44.78 -17.48
N MET A 133 44.49 43.86 -18.34
CA MET A 133 45.75 43.94 -19.09
C MET A 133 45.48 44.07 -20.60
N GLN A 134 46.35 44.81 -21.29
CA GLN A 134 46.32 44.93 -22.75
C GLN A 134 46.93 43.66 -23.38
N GLN A 135 46.21 42.99 -24.27
CA GLN A 135 46.80 41.91 -25.07
C GLN A 135 47.82 42.46 -26.09
N VAL A 136 48.95 41.76 -26.24
CA VAL A 136 50.05 42.16 -27.16
C VAL A 136 50.51 41.04 -28.11
N SER A 137 50.18 39.78 -27.85
CA SER A 137 50.29 38.70 -28.84
C SER A 137 49.06 38.64 -29.76
N VAL A 138 49.11 37.79 -30.80
CA VAL A 138 47.89 37.27 -31.43
C VAL A 138 47.15 36.38 -30.42
N PRO A 139 45.81 36.42 -30.31
CA PRO A 139 45.08 35.57 -29.39
C PRO A 139 44.99 34.11 -29.87
N ILE A 140 45.31 33.19 -28.98
CA ILE A 140 44.67 31.89 -28.88
C ILE A 140 43.55 32.07 -27.84
N ASP A 141 42.36 32.46 -28.29
CA ASP A 141 41.22 32.75 -27.41
C ASP A 141 39.99 31.96 -27.81
N PHE A 142 39.23 31.55 -26.78
CA PHE A 142 38.03 30.71 -26.93
C PHE A 142 36.81 31.52 -27.36
N GLY A 143 36.89 32.85 -27.34
CA GLY A 143 35.75 33.73 -27.49
C GLY A 143 34.88 33.78 -26.23
N LYS A 144 33.81 34.55 -26.34
CA LYS A 144 32.75 34.65 -25.33
C LYS A 144 31.46 34.14 -25.95
N LEU A 145 30.79 33.17 -25.31
CA LEU A 145 29.48 32.70 -25.73
C LEU A 145 28.42 33.82 -25.61
N GLN A 146 27.34 33.71 -26.36
CA GLN A 146 26.17 34.60 -26.29
C GLN A 146 24.92 33.72 -26.23
N PHE A 147 24.03 33.96 -25.27
CA PHE A 147 22.85 33.13 -25.02
C PHE A 147 21.57 33.87 -25.45
N ASP A 148 20.55 33.14 -25.91
CA ASP A 148 19.27 33.72 -26.33
C ASP A 148 18.19 33.59 -25.26
N PHE A 149 18.27 34.48 -24.26
CA PHE A 149 17.27 34.63 -23.19
C PHE A 149 15.87 35.05 -23.70
N SER A 150 15.63 35.20 -25.02
CA SER A 150 14.27 35.38 -25.55
C SER A 150 13.47 34.06 -25.65
N ILE A 151 14.11 32.92 -25.35
CA ILE A 151 13.51 31.58 -25.35
C ILE A 151 13.31 31.13 -23.89
N PRO A 152 12.12 31.31 -23.29
CA PRO A 152 11.88 30.93 -21.90
C PRO A 152 11.89 29.41 -21.72
N TYR A 153 12.28 28.94 -20.53
CA TYR A 153 12.12 27.54 -20.18
C TYR A 153 10.64 27.16 -20.01
N VAL A 154 10.35 25.92 -20.37
CA VAL A 154 9.03 25.30 -20.26
C VAL A 154 9.25 23.82 -19.94
N PRO A 155 9.05 23.39 -18.67
CA PRO A 155 9.05 21.99 -18.32
C PRO A 155 8.06 21.21 -19.20
N LYS A 156 8.54 20.22 -19.96
CA LYS A 156 7.68 19.42 -20.86
C LYS A 156 6.72 18.48 -20.10
N GLN A 157 6.90 18.36 -18.79
CA GLN A 157 6.12 17.53 -17.87
C GLN A 157 6.24 18.10 -16.45
N SER A 158 5.14 18.08 -15.69
CA SER A 158 5.16 18.34 -14.24
C SER A 158 5.71 17.12 -13.51
N VAL A 159 6.71 17.32 -12.66
CA VAL A 159 7.37 16.26 -11.86
C VAL A 159 7.10 16.54 -10.38
N ASN A 160 6.81 15.50 -9.60
CA ASN A 160 6.67 15.64 -8.14
C ASN A 160 8.04 15.94 -7.52
N SER A 161 8.10 16.92 -6.61
CA SER A 161 9.36 17.38 -6.04
C SER A 161 9.77 16.52 -4.85
N ASN A 162 10.99 15.96 -4.90
CA ASN A 162 11.56 15.10 -3.87
C ASN A 162 12.39 15.94 -2.90
N CYS A 163 11.80 16.26 -1.75
CA CYS A 163 12.43 17.04 -0.68
C CYS A 163 13.74 16.42 -0.14
N ASN A 164 13.98 15.11 -0.36
CA ASN A 164 15.21 14.42 0.05
C ASN A 164 16.29 14.38 -1.06
N SER A 165 16.14 15.21 -2.09
CA SER A 165 17.14 15.41 -3.15
C SER A 165 17.76 16.80 -3.05
N TYR A 166 19.06 16.86 -2.77
CA TYR A 166 19.82 18.09 -2.57
C TYR A 166 20.95 18.23 -3.58
N ALA A 167 21.29 19.46 -3.96
CA ALA A 167 22.42 19.70 -4.84
C ALA A 167 23.25 20.94 -4.47
N VAL A 168 24.56 20.89 -4.77
CA VAL A 168 25.48 22.04 -4.65
C VAL A 168 26.19 22.25 -5.99
N LEU A 169 25.98 23.41 -6.59
CA LEU A 169 26.55 23.79 -7.89
C LEU A 169 27.61 24.89 -7.66
N ILE A 170 28.89 24.54 -7.79
CA ILE A 170 30.02 25.43 -7.50
C ILE A 170 30.63 25.92 -8.81
N LEU A 171 30.51 27.22 -9.08
CA LEU A 171 31.06 27.90 -10.25
C LEU A 171 32.12 28.93 -9.82
N GLY A 172 33.38 28.58 -10.08
CA GLY A 172 34.53 29.46 -9.84
C GLY A 172 34.66 30.57 -10.88
N ASP A 173 35.89 31.05 -11.13
CA ASP A 173 36.16 31.91 -12.30
C ASP A 173 36.02 31.09 -13.62
N ASP A 174 35.52 31.72 -14.67
CA ASP A 174 35.39 31.18 -16.04
C ASP A 174 36.34 31.87 -17.04
N GLY A 175 37.04 32.92 -16.61
CA GLY A 175 37.96 33.69 -17.44
C GLY A 175 37.32 34.50 -18.57
N GLY A 176 36.03 34.83 -18.51
CA GLY A 176 35.38 35.73 -19.49
C GLY A 176 34.63 35.05 -20.63
N THR A 177 34.14 33.82 -20.48
CA THR A 177 33.86 32.90 -21.62
C THR A 177 32.44 32.33 -21.69
N GLY A 178 31.80 32.06 -20.54
CA GLY A 178 30.43 31.57 -20.42
C GLY A 178 30.23 30.04 -20.44
N TYR A 179 31.23 29.23 -20.84
CA TYR A 179 31.01 27.78 -21.05
C TYR A 179 30.66 27.02 -19.76
N LYS A 180 31.30 27.38 -18.65
CA LYS A 180 30.99 26.81 -17.33
C LYS A 180 29.58 27.20 -16.84
N TRP A 181 29.16 28.43 -17.08
CA TRP A 181 27.79 28.87 -16.80
C TRP A 181 26.78 28.06 -17.63
N SER A 182 27.09 27.81 -18.92
CA SER A 182 26.26 26.97 -19.79
C SER A 182 26.15 25.52 -19.27
N ALA A 183 27.22 24.98 -18.69
CA ALA A 183 27.21 23.65 -18.07
C ALA A 183 26.34 23.62 -16.80
N ILE A 184 26.50 24.62 -15.92
CA ILE A 184 25.71 24.76 -14.67
C ILE A 184 24.21 24.95 -14.97
N SER A 185 23.85 25.82 -15.92
CA SER A 185 22.47 25.97 -16.43
C SER A 185 21.91 24.64 -16.95
N HIS A 186 22.69 23.90 -17.74
CA HIS A 186 22.21 22.65 -18.33
C HIS A 186 21.98 21.53 -17.30
N ILE A 187 22.81 21.41 -16.24
CA ILE A 187 22.57 20.45 -15.14
C ILE A 187 21.47 20.93 -14.19
N TYR A 188 21.35 22.24 -13.93
CA TYR A 188 20.33 22.81 -13.05
C TYR A 188 18.91 22.39 -13.48
N CYS A 189 18.54 22.67 -14.72
CA CYS A 189 17.26 22.21 -15.26
C CYS A 189 17.16 20.68 -15.32
N GLY A 190 18.28 19.95 -15.39
CA GLY A 190 18.32 18.49 -15.34
C GLY A 190 18.00 17.92 -13.95
N LEU A 191 18.34 18.65 -12.89
CA LEU A 191 17.95 18.35 -11.51
C LEU A 191 16.45 18.64 -11.32
N LEU A 192 15.97 19.80 -11.77
CA LEU A 192 14.53 20.12 -11.76
C LEU A 192 13.69 19.09 -12.54
N GLU A 193 14.16 18.67 -13.72
CA GLU A 193 13.50 17.62 -14.54
C GLU A 193 13.55 16.22 -13.92
N ASN A 194 14.39 16.00 -12.90
CA ASN A 194 14.42 14.79 -12.08
C ASN A 194 13.71 14.96 -10.72
N GLY A 195 13.17 16.14 -10.40
CA GLY A 195 12.35 16.39 -9.22
C GLY A 195 13.07 17.05 -8.04
N TYR A 196 14.29 17.56 -8.20
CA TYR A 196 14.94 18.34 -7.13
C TYR A 196 14.15 19.63 -6.89
N PRO A 197 13.84 20.01 -5.64
CA PRO A 197 13.28 21.33 -5.33
C PRO A 197 14.31 22.42 -5.59
N GLU A 198 13.90 23.56 -6.18
CA GLU A 198 14.76 24.77 -6.33
C GLU A 198 15.39 25.16 -4.99
N SER A 199 14.61 25.11 -3.90
CA SER A 199 15.06 25.41 -2.52
C SER A 199 16.18 24.51 -1.99
N ASN A 200 16.43 23.38 -2.64
CA ASN A 200 17.45 22.39 -2.25
C ASN A 200 18.67 22.41 -3.19
N ILE A 201 18.70 23.28 -4.20
CA ILE A 201 19.80 23.41 -5.15
C ILE A 201 20.60 24.68 -4.84
N TYR A 202 21.70 24.53 -4.10
CA TYR A 202 22.55 25.63 -3.67
C TYR A 202 23.57 26.00 -4.75
N VAL A 203 23.33 27.09 -5.48
CA VAL A 203 24.25 27.56 -6.53
C VAL A 203 25.13 28.72 -6.04
N LEU A 204 26.45 28.55 -6.06
CA LEU A 204 27.41 29.65 -5.89
C LEU A 204 28.13 29.92 -7.21
N ALA A 205 28.00 31.14 -7.75
CA ALA A 205 28.73 31.54 -8.95
C ALA A 205 29.42 32.90 -8.79
N TYR A 206 30.71 32.96 -9.11
CA TYR A 206 31.47 34.21 -9.20
C TYR A 206 31.39 35.07 -7.91
N ASP A 207 30.88 36.30 -8.01
CA ASP A 207 30.62 37.25 -6.93
C ASP A 207 29.15 37.25 -6.45
N GLY A 208 28.29 36.40 -7.00
CA GLY A 208 26.84 36.40 -6.72
C GLY A 208 26.11 37.61 -7.31
N THR A 209 26.60 38.19 -8.42
CA THR A 209 26.00 39.38 -9.04
C THR A 209 26.00 39.34 -10.57
N GLU A 210 25.01 39.97 -11.21
CA GLU A 210 24.97 40.18 -12.67
C GLU A 210 26.23 40.90 -13.20
N GLY A 211 26.57 40.68 -14.47
CA GLY A 211 27.71 41.36 -15.08
C GLY A 211 27.93 41.13 -16.58
N GLU A 212 28.15 42.23 -17.30
CA GLU A 212 28.34 42.28 -18.77
C GLU A 212 29.47 41.38 -19.31
N PHE A 213 30.48 41.04 -18.49
CA PHE A 213 31.72 40.43 -18.97
C PHE A 213 31.57 38.96 -19.40
N THR A 214 30.72 38.16 -18.74
CA THR A 214 30.65 36.68 -18.94
C THR A 214 29.26 36.16 -19.33
N ASN A 215 28.25 37.03 -19.44
CA ASN A 215 26.82 36.66 -19.39
C ASN A 215 26.44 36.07 -18.02
N LYS A 216 26.71 36.78 -16.92
CA LYS A 216 26.14 36.40 -15.62
C LYS A 216 24.66 36.77 -15.60
N SER A 217 23.84 35.88 -16.12
CA SER A 217 22.45 35.79 -15.64
C SER A 217 22.48 35.07 -14.29
N LEU A 218 21.66 35.52 -13.35
CA LEU A 218 21.41 34.83 -12.08
C LEU A 218 20.35 33.74 -12.27
N ASP A 219 19.34 34.05 -13.09
CA ASP A 219 18.43 33.14 -13.78
C ASP A 219 19.21 32.15 -14.67
N LEU A 220 19.24 30.87 -14.30
CA LEU A 220 19.93 29.77 -14.99
C LEU A 220 19.03 29.04 -15.98
N ASP A 221 17.74 28.90 -15.68
CA ASP A 221 16.80 28.21 -16.57
C ASP A 221 16.02 29.12 -17.52
N ASN A 222 16.02 30.44 -17.30
CA ASN A 222 15.27 31.45 -18.06
C ASN A 222 13.73 31.34 -17.90
N ASP A 223 13.28 31.10 -16.67
CA ASP A 223 11.91 31.28 -16.16
C ASP A 223 11.60 32.76 -15.83
N GLY A 224 12.55 33.45 -15.18
CA GLY A 224 12.43 34.84 -14.76
C GLY A 224 12.74 35.19 -13.30
N ASP A 225 13.26 34.27 -12.47
CA ASP A 225 13.83 34.58 -11.14
C ASP A 225 15.31 34.18 -10.94
N ASP A 226 15.88 34.35 -9.73
CA ASP A 226 17.34 34.34 -9.49
C ASP A 226 17.81 33.01 -8.85
N ASP A 227 18.18 32.01 -9.68
CA ASP A 227 18.70 30.71 -9.21
C ASP A 227 20.06 30.79 -8.49
N ILE A 228 20.91 31.76 -8.87
CA ILE A 228 22.25 31.93 -8.31
C ILE A 228 22.19 32.74 -7.00
N LEU A 229 22.65 32.13 -5.90
CA LEU A 229 22.68 32.76 -4.59
C LEU A 229 23.47 34.09 -4.63
N PRO A 230 22.97 35.18 -4.02
CA PRO A 230 23.57 36.52 -4.07
C PRO A 230 24.76 36.67 -3.11
N ILE A 231 25.68 35.70 -3.15
CA ILE A 231 26.87 35.58 -2.30
C ILE A 231 28.09 35.22 -3.15
N VAL A 232 29.28 35.69 -2.72
CA VAL A 232 30.53 35.39 -3.43
C VAL A 232 30.87 33.90 -3.30
N CYS A 233 31.24 33.26 -4.42
CA CYS A 233 31.80 31.91 -4.46
C CYS A 233 33.23 31.93 -3.86
N ASN A 234 33.31 31.72 -2.55
CA ASN A 234 34.54 31.72 -1.74
C ASN A 234 34.49 30.59 -0.69
N VAL A 235 35.63 30.23 -0.10
CA VAL A 235 35.76 29.10 0.84
C VAL A 235 34.83 29.23 2.05
N SER A 236 34.64 30.45 2.57
CA SER A 236 33.78 30.69 3.74
C SER A 236 32.29 30.52 3.44
N ASN A 237 31.85 30.82 2.22
CA ASN A 237 30.46 30.71 1.80
C ASN A 237 30.12 29.29 1.33
N VAL A 238 31.07 28.60 0.68
CA VAL A 238 30.97 27.15 0.43
C VAL A 238 30.87 26.40 1.76
N ALA A 239 31.73 26.73 2.73
CA ALA A 239 31.66 26.16 4.08
C ALA A 239 30.33 26.46 4.79
N SER A 240 29.76 27.66 4.62
CA SER A 240 28.45 28.01 5.20
C SER A 240 27.37 27.05 4.71
N ILE A 241 27.29 26.82 3.39
CA ILE A 241 26.29 25.92 2.80
C ILE A 241 26.49 24.47 3.26
N PHE A 242 27.72 24.00 3.45
CA PHE A 242 27.94 22.67 4.03
C PHE A 242 27.59 22.59 5.53
N ASN A 243 27.67 23.68 6.30
CA ASN A 243 27.10 23.71 7.66
C ASN A 243 25.57 23.69 7.60
N ASP A 244 24.96 24.47 6.69
CA ASP A 244 23.51 24.50 6.50
C ASP A 244 23.00 23.10 6.08
N LEU A 245 23.75 22.36 5.26
CA LEU A 245 23.46 20.97 4.90
C LEU A 245 23.67 19.99 6.08
N GLU A 246 24.69 20.16 6.94
CA GLU A 246 24.83 19.35 8.17
C GLU A 246 23.63 19.51 9.12
N GLU A 247 22.98 20.68 9.15
CA GLU A 247 21.77 20.91 9.95
C GLU A 247 20.47 20.36 9.32
N ASN A 248 20.47 19.98 8.03
CA ASN A 248 19.24 19.61 7.30
C ASN A 248 19.24 18.20 6.67
N LEU A 249 20.38 17.56 6.43
CA LEU A 249 20.45 16.26 5.73
C LEU A 249 20.68 15.06 6.67
N ASP A 250 19.97 13.97 6.43
CA ASP A 250 20.14 12.68 7.10
C ASP A 250 20.27 11.49 6.13
N TYR A 251 20.22 10.27 6.67
CA TYR A 251 20.41 9.02 5.92
C TYR A 251 19.28 8.68 4.92
N ALA A 252 18.21 9.45 4.87
CA ALA A 252 17.21 9.40 3.79
C ALA A 252 17.64 10.15 2.52
N ASP A 253 18.62 11.07 2.61
CA ASP A 253 18.91 12.04 1.55
C ASP A 253 19.90 11.56 0.50
N GLN A 254 19.86 12.18 -0.68
CA GLN A 254 20.94 12.15 -1.66
C GLN A 254 21.48 13.56 -1.93
N LEU A 255 22.80 13.67 -2.15
CA LEU A 255 23.48 14.93 -2.43
C LEU A 255 24.26 14.87 -3.75
N PHE A 256 23.84 15.67 -4.75
CA PHE A 256 24.55 15.85 -6.01
C PHE A 256 25.45 17.09 -5.99
N ILE A 257 26.70 16.98 -6.44
CA ILE A 257 27.66 18.09 -6.43
C ILE A 257 28.33 18.21 -7.79
N GLN A 258 28.24 19.38 -8.42
CA GLN A 258 28.97 19.72 -9.64
C GLN A 258 29.86 20.94 -9.38
N ALA A 259 31.18 20.77 -9.51
CA ALA A 259 32.14 21.86 -9.38
C ALA A 259 32.81 22.15 -10.73
N SER A 260 32.39 23.25 -11.37
CA SER A 260 32.98 23.80 -12.59
C SER A 260 33.96 24.93 -12.21
N CYS A 261 35.21 24.54 -11.97
CA CYS A 261 36.24 25.41 -11.39
C CYS A 261 37.55 25.35 -12.19
N HIS A 262 38.47 26.28 -11.95
CA HIS A 262 39.87 26.05 -12.32
C HIS A 262 40.53 25.11 -11.29
N GLY A 263 41.68 24.51 -11.58
CA GLY A 263 42.23 23.45 -10.72
C GLY A 263 43.75 23.46 -10.59
N TYR A 264 44.26 23.24 -9.38
CA TYR A 264 45.68 23.43 -9.06
C TYR A 264 46.22 22.33 -8.14
N ASN A 265 47.54 22.10 -8.19
CA ASN A 265 48.30 21.26 -7.26
C ASN A 265 49.40 22.09 -6.59
N ASP A 266 49.78 21.78 -5.35
CA ASP A 266 50.84 22.53 -4.67
C ASP A 266 52.24 22.06 -5.09
N LEU A 267 53.06 22.98 -5.60
CA LEU A 267 54.43 22.70 -6.01
C LEU A 267 55.34 22.24 -4.85
N ASN A 268 54.90 22.47 -3.60
CA ASN A 268 55.64 22.16 -2.38
C ASN A 268 55.08 20.94 -1.64
N ASP A 269 53.86 20.52 -1.99
CA ASP A 269 53.09 19.49 -1.30
C ASP A 269 52.26 18.71 -2.35
N PRO A 270 52.81 17.63 -2.94
CA PRO A 270 52.24 17.00 -4.13
C PRO A 270 50.89 16.34 -3.86
N ASP A 271 50.58 16.05 -2.60
CA ASP A 271 49.33 15.39 -2.17
C ASP A 271 48.19 16.42 -1.91
N LYS A 272 48.47 17.72 -2.13
CA LYS A 272 47.51 18.80 -1.94
C LYS A 272 47.01 19.38 -3.27
N TYR A 273 45.69 19.39 -3.42
CA TYR A 273 44.97 19.79 -4.62
C TYR A 273 43.93 20.85 -4.29
N TYR A 274 43.58 21.69 -5.26
CA TYR A 274 42.72 22.85 -5.01
C TYR A 274 41.75 23.13 -6.17
N LEU A 275 40.50 23.49 -5.83
CA LEU A 275 39.58 24.15 -6.73
C LEU A 275 39.79 25.68 -6.66
N GLY A 276 39.83 26.32 -7.81
CA GLY A 276 39.91 27.77 -7.97
C GLY A 276 38.54 28.42 -7.92
N LEU A 277 38.26 29.13 -6.83
CA LEU A 277 37.03 29.89 -6.61
C LEU A 277 37.19 31.34 -7.13
N TRP A 278 36.28 32.24 -6.75
CA TRP A 278 36.36 33.65 -7.14
C TRP A 278 37.60 34.35 -6.57
N GLU A 279 38.04 35.43 -7.21
CA GLU A 279 39.30 36.14 -6.91
C GLU A 279 40.56 35.24 -6.81
N SER A 280 40.50 34.05 -7.43
CA SER A 280 41.56 33.03 -7.39
C SER A 280 41.92 32.51 -5.98
N GLU A 281 40.96 32.60 -5.04
CA GLU A 281 40.99 31.83 -3.79
C GLU A 281 41.01 30.33 -4.08
N LEU A 282 41.51 29.54 -3.13
CA LEU A 282 41.68 28.09 -3.28
C LEU A 282 40.95 27.34 -2.17
N LEU A 283 40.04 26.45 -2.55
CA LEU A 283 39.47 25.42 -1.68
C LEU A 283 40.28 24.13 -1.86
N SER A 284 40.94 23.62 -0.82
CA SER A 284 41.74 22.39 -0.94
C SER A 284 40.92 21.10 -0.81
N ASN A 285 41.50 19.99 -1.28
CA ASN A 285 40.96 18.63 -1.11
C ASN A 285 40.64 18.31 0.36
N TYR A 286 41.54 18.64 1.29
CA TYR A 286 41.32 18.44 2.73
C TYR A 286 40.17 19.29 3.29
N GLU A 287 40.04 20.55 2.85
CA GLU A 287 38.98 21.45 3.32
C GLU A 287 37.61 21.00 2.80
N PHE A 288 37.52 20.62 1.52
CA PHE A 288 36.29 20.13 0.90
C PHE A 288 35.86 18.76 1.44
N ALA A 289 36.81 17.83 1.63
CA ALA A 289 36.52 16.54 2.26
C ALA A 289 36.08 16.71 3.73
N ASN A 290 36.71 17.60 4.51
CA ASN A 290 36.28 17.88 5.89
C ASN A 290 34.86 18.49 5.96
N MET A 291 34.42 19.25 4.96
CA MET A 291 33.03 19.73 4.85
C MET A 291 32.08 18.56 4.57
N LEU A 292 32.42 17.68 3.63
CA LEU A 292 31.60 16.52 3.26
C LEU A 292 31.56 15.42 4.33
N ASP A 293 32.62 15.26 5.10
CA ASP A 293 32.69 14.35 6.26
C ASP A 293 31.68 14.74 7.35
N GLN A 294 31.12 15.96 7.29
CA GLN A 294 30.05 16.38 8.17
C GLN A 294 28.64 16.07 7.66
N ILE A 295 28.46 15.65 6.41
CA ILE A 295 27.14 15.36 5.83
C ILE A 295 26.76 13.88 6.04
N SER A 296 25.55 13.64 6.54
CA SER A 296 24.93 12.30 6.54
C SER A 296 24.02 12.18 5.31
N CYS A 297 24.13 11.08 4.56
CA CYS A 297 23.38 10.85 3.32
C CYS A 297 23.29 9.35 3.01
N SER A 298 22.22 8.94 2.31
CA SER A 298 22.13 7.66 1.62
C SER A 298 23.14 7.55 0.46
N SER A 299 23.44 8.66 -0.24
CA SER A 299 24.49 8.72 -1.26
C SER A 299 24.96 10.16 -1.52
N ILE A 300 26.23 10.31 -1.91
CA ILE A 300 26.76 11.56 -2.47
C ILE A 300 27.31 11.28 -3.87
N THR A 301 26.99 12.13 -4.85
CA THR A 301 27.54 12.05 -6.21
C THR A 301 28.30 13.32 -6.54
N ILE A 302 29.60 13.20 -6.80
CA ILE A 302 30.52 14.33 -6.95
C ILE A 302 31.12 14.34 -8.35
N SER A 303 30.88 15.41 -9.11
CA SER A 303 31.50 15.69 -10.41
C SER A 303 32.41 16.91 -10.34
N LEU A 304 33.70 16.72 -10.63
CA LEU A 304 34.73 17.75 -10.58
C LEU A 304 35.26 18.06 -11.99
N ALA A 305 34.83 19.19 -12.55
CA ALA A 305 35.30 19.70 -13.84
C ALA A 305 36.44 20.72 -13.62
N SER A 306 37.65 20.23 -13.39
CA SER A 306 38.86 21.06 -13.22
C SER A 306 40.17 20.30 -13.49
N CYS A 307 41.28 21.02 -13.70
CA CYS A 307 42.63 20.45 -13.73
C CYS A 307 43.00 19.78 -12.39
N PHE A 308 43.70 18.64 -12.42
CA PHE A 308 44.07 17.86 -11.22
C PHE A 308 42.90 17.36 -10.34
N SER A 309 41.67 17.40 -10.83
CA SER A 309 40.45 17.11 -10.05
C SER A 309 40.44 15.77 -9.32
N GLY A 310 41.05 14.73 -9.90
CA GLY A 310 41.14 13.38 -9.31
C GLY A 310 42.09 13.27 -8.12
N GLY A 311 42.90 14.29 -7.84
CA GLY A 311 43.66 14.38 -6.59
C GLY A 311 42.79 14.55 -5.34
N PHE A 312 41.49 14.79 -5.52
CA PHE A 312 40.49 14.78 -4.44
C PHE A 312 40.03 13.36 -4.08
N LYS A 313 40.30 12.33 -4.91
CA LYS A 313 39.75 10.97 -4.76
C LYS A 313 39.96 10.38 -3.36
N GLU A 314 41.21 10.35 -2.88
CA GLU A 314 41.57 9.55 -1.70
C GLU A 314 40.92 10.11 -0.42
N GLU A 315 40.76 11.44 -0.32
CA GLU A 315 40.06 12.09 0.81
C GLU A 315 38.53 11.89 0.70
N LEU A 316 37.98 11.91 -0.53
CA LEU A 316 36.54 11.72 -0.79
C LEU A 316 36.07 10.25 -0.64
N LEU A 317 36.97 9.27 -0.81
CA LEU A 317 36.73 7.88 -0.40
C LEU A 317 37.03 7.63 1.10
N GLY A 318 37.57 8.62 1.80
CA GLY A 318 37.90 8.55 3.23
C GLY A 318 36.81 9.09 4.17
N LEU A 319 35.68 9.56 3.63
CA LEU A 319 34.57 10.16 4.39
C LEU A 319 33.91 9.14 5.34
N SER A 320 33.49 9.61 6.52
CA SER A 320 33.06 8.73 7.62
C SER A 320 31.56 8.74 7.94
N LYS A 321 30.80 9.75 7.45
CA LYS A 321 29.34 9.85 7.62
C LYS A 321 28.48 9.34 6.46
N PRO A 322 28.72 9.67 5.17
CA PRO A 322 27.86 9.22 4.07
C PRO A 322 28.07 7.73 3.77
N GLU A 323 27.01 7.01 3.41
CA GLU A 323 27.12 5.56 3.18
C GLU A 323 27.79 5.18 1.85
N ARG A 324 27.60 5.99 0.81
CA ARG A 324 28.03 5.74 -0.57
C ARG A 324 28.49 7.03 -1.24
N VAL A 325 29.58 6.97 -2.02
CA VAL A 325 30.19 8.14 -2.67
C VAL A 325 30.60 7.83 -4.11
N ASN A 326 29.93 8.43 -5.09
CA ASN A 326 30.32 8.41 -6.50
C ASN A 326 31.27 9.57 -6.81
N ILE A 327 32.38 9.32 -7.49
CA ILE A 327 33.42 10.33 -7.78
C ILE A 327 33.78 10.32 -9.27
N LEU A 328 33.38 11.39 -9.96
CA LEU A 328 33.59 11.62 -11.38
C LEU A 328 34.51 12.82 -11.55
N THR A 329 35.63 12.68 -12.28
CA THR A 329 36.55 13.82 -12.49
C THR A 329 37.04 13.94 -13.92
N SER A 330 37.12 15.17 -14.44
CA SER A 330 37.58 15.43 -15.80
C SER A 330 39.04 15.02 -16.03
N ARG A 331 39.84 14.97 -14.96
CA ARG A 331 41.23 14.49 -14.92
C ARG A 331 41.57 13.85 -13.58
N ASN A 332 42.57 12.98 -13.59
CA ASN A 332 43.43 12.59 -12.47
C ASN A 332 44.48 13.72 -12.26
N ASN A 333 45.70 13.41 -11.83
CA ASN A 333 46.75 14.39 -11.48
C ASN A 333 47.43 15.06 -12.70
N LEU A 334 46.63 15.56 -13.65
CA LEU A 334 47.06 16.19 -14.91
C LEU A 334 46.18 17.41 -15.24
N GLN A 335 46.71 18.33 -16.05
CA GLN A 335 45.92 19.41 -16.61
C GLN A 335 44.96 18.91 -17.70
N TYR A 336 43.78 19.52 -17.77
CA TYR A 336 42.75 19.26 -18.77
C TYR A 336 42.98 20.14 -20.03
N VAL A 337 42.86 19.55 -21.23
CA VAL A 337 43.01 20.27 -22.51
C VAL A 337 41.64 20.64 -23.04
N ARG A 338 41.44 21.89 -23.43
CA ARG A 338 40.14 22.41 -23.86
C ARG A 338 40.01 22.40 -25.38
N ASN A 339 38.89 21.88 -25.90
CA ASN A 339 38.66 21.84 -27.34
C ASN A 339 37.92 23.10 -27.80
N MET A 340 38.68 24.12 -28.20
CA MET A 340 38.18 25.43 -28.63
C MET A 340 37.05 25.37 -29.66
N HIS A 341 37.15 24.52 -30.68
CA HIS A 341 36.13 24.44 -31.72
C HIS A 341 34.86 23.73 -31.22
N PHE A 342 35.01 22.69 -30.40
CA PHE A 342 33.88 22.03 -29.75
C PHE A 342 33.15 22.99 -28.81
N MET A 343 33.85 23.73 -27.94
CA MET A 343 33.25 24.69 -27.01
C MET A 343 32.46 25.80 -27.71
N GLN A 344 32.98 26.31 -28.84
CA GLN A 344 32.29 27.32 -29.65
C GLN A 344 31.04 26.80 -30.36
N TYR A 345 30.86 25.47 -30.45
CA TYR A 345 29.72 24.83 -31.10
C TYR A 345 28.72 24.23 -30.11
N ALA A 346 29.22 23.50 -29.11
CA ALA A 346 28.46 22.74 -28.12
C ALA A 346 28.27 23.50 -26.79
N MET A 347 28.77 24.74 -26.69
CA MET A 347 28.64 25.69 -25.56
C MET A 347 29.31 25.28 -24.23
N MET A 348 29.81 24.06 -24.12
CA MET A 348 30.44 23.50 -22.93
C MET A 348 31.78 22.84 -23.32
N ASP A 349 32.65 22.55 -22.36
CA ASP A 349 33.83 21.73 -22.65
C ASP A 349 33.49 20.23 -22.74
N THR A 350 34.35 19.41 -23.37
CA THR A 350 33.99 18.03 -23.76
C THR A 350 33.60 17.13 -22.59
N TYR A 351 34.24 17.25 -21.42
CA TYR A 351 33.83 16.51 -20.22
C TYR A 351 32.43 16.95 -19.74
N GLU A 352 32.25 18.25 -19.52
CA GLU A 352 31.01 18.83 -18.99
C GLU A 352 29.83 18.53 -19.91
N TYR A 353 30.02 18.70 -21.23
CA TYR A 353 28.99 18.39 -22.23
C TYR A 353 28.56 16.92 -22.14
N PHE A 354 29.47 15.97 -22.34
CA PHE A 354 29.08 14.56 -22.46
C PHE A 354 28.53 14.00 -21.14
N LEU A 355 29.03 14.45 -19.98
CA LEU A 355 28.52 14.01 -18.68
C LEU A 355 27.16 14.62 -18.33
N ILE A 356 26.99 15.94 -18.46
CA ILE A 356 25.75 16.60 -18.04
C ILE A 356 24.60 16.26 -19.00
N THR A 357 24.87 16.22 -20.31
CA THR A 357 23.88 15.75 -21.30
C THR A 357 23.49 14.28 -21.09
N ALA A 358 24.39 13.43 -20.58
CA ALA A 358 24.04 12.07 -20.18
C ALA A 358 23.18 12.05 -18.92
N LEU A 359 23.62 12.69 -17.81
CA LEU A 359 22.88 12.75 -16.55
C LEU A 359 21.46 13.33 -16.71
N ARG A 360 21.28 14.31 -17.62
CA ARG A 360 19.97 14.86 -17.98
C ARG A 360 19.20 14.01 -19.00
N GLY A 361 19.87 13.17 -19.79
CA GLY A 361 19.29 12.36 -20.87
C GLY A 361 18.92 13.13 -22.15
N TRP A 362 19.24 14.42 -22.25
CA TRP A 362 18.86 15.31 -23.36
C TRP A 362 19.98 16.28 -23.74
N HIS A 363 20.21 16.48 -25.04
CA HIS A 363 21.11 17.50 -25.56
C HIS A 363 20.55 18.92 -25.32
N PRO A 364 21.41 19.92 -25.01
CA PRO A 364 21.02 21.33 -24.93
C PRO A 364 20.67 21.87 -26.32
N ASP A 365 19.87 22.95 -26.38
CA ASP A 365 19.69 23.72 -27.61
C ASP A 365 20.91 24.61 -27.90
N TYR A 366 21.95 23.97 -28.41
CA TYR A 366 23.15 24.64 -28.91
C TYR A 366 22.95 25.36 -30.25
N ILE A 367 21.79 25.21 -30.90
CA ILE A 367 21.49 25.88 -32.18
C ILE A 367 21.03 27.31 -31.91
N ASN A 368 20.11 27.49 -30.96
CA ASN A 368 19.61 28.80 -30.55
C ASN A 368 20.38 29.38 -29.35
N SER A 369 21.37 28.66 -28.82
CA SER A 369 22.19 29.06 -27.66
C SER A 369 21.38 29.23 -26.36
N ALA A 370 20.55 28.24 -26.06
CA ALA A 370 19.67 28.17 -24.89
C ALA A 370 19.89 26.84 -24.12
N PRO A 371 20.92 26.73 -23.26
CA PRO A 371 21.34 25.46 -22.64
C PRO A 371 20.31 24.84 -21.68
N TRP A 372 19.42 25.67 -21.15
CA TRP A 372 18.27 25.26 -20.36
C TRP A 372 17.23 24.46 -21.16
N ILE A 373 17.14 24.65 -22.49
CA ILE A 373 16.18 23.96 -23.37
C ILE A 373 16.66 22.56 -23.79
N ARG A 374 15.78 21.56 -23.63
CA ARG A 374 15.95 20.21 -24.20
C ARG A 374 15.66 20.19 -25.69
N MET A 375 16.67 19.93 -26.50
CA MET A 375 16.54 19.77 -27.96
C MET A 375 16.13 18.35 -28.36
N SER A 376 17.01 17.35 -28.18
CA SER A 376 16.83 15.95 -28.59
C SER A 376 17.33 14.98 -27.52
N LYS A 377 16.78 13.77 -27.44
CA LYS A 377 17.24 12.76 -26.47
C LYS A 377 18.65 12.30 -26.84
N ILE A 378 19.46 11.91 -25.86
CA ILE A 378 20.76 11.28 -26.13
C ILE A 378 20.60 10.05 -27.03
N GLY A 379 21.59 9.83 -27.91
CA GLY A 379 21.55 8.76 -28.92
C GLY A 379 20.70 9.06 -30.17
N GLU A 380 19.67 9.94 -30.08
CA GLU A 380 18.81 10.27 -31.23
C GLU A 380 19.40 11.37 -32.15
N ASN A 381 20.37 12.15 -31.66
CA ASN A 381 20.92 13.32 -32.35
C ASN A 381 21.98 12.97 -33.42
N THR A 382 21.57 12.31 -34.52
CA THR A 382 22.49 11.87 -35.59
C THR A 382 23.30 13.02 -36.22
N ASP A 383 22.73 14.22 -36.30
CA ASP A 383 23.41 15.37 -36.92
C ASP A 383 24.62 15.80 -36.10
N PHE A 384 24.53 15.84 -34.76
CA PHE A 384 25.64 16.23 -33.88
C PHE A 384 26.90 15.37 -34.08
N TYR A 385 26.74 14.04 -34.19
CA TYR A 385 27.88 13.14 -34.39
C TYR A 385 28.58 13.37 -35.73
N SER A 386 27.86 13.80 -36.77
CA SER A 386 28.47 14.16 -38.07
C SER A 386 29.39 15.40 -38.00
N LEU A 387 29.20 16.27 -36.99
CA LEU A 387 30.10 17.38 -36.72
C LEU A 387 31.35 16.95 -35.95
N LEU A 388 31.31 15.87 -35.17
CA LEU A 388 32.49 15.35 -34.46
C LEU A 388 33.55 14.80 -35.42
N GLU A 389 33.14 14.17 -36.53
CA GLU A 389 34.05 13.77 -37.61
C GLU A 389 34.81 14.96 -38.20
N LEU A 390 34.14 16.11 -38.40
CA LEU A 390 34.74 17.35 -38.89
C LEU A 390 35.73 17.95 -37.88
N ILE A 391 35.54 17.69 -36.58
CA ILE A 391 36.39 18.14 -35.47
C ILE A 391 37.63 17.24 -35.27
N LYS A 392 37.66 16.05 -35.89
CA LYS A 392 38.69 15.01 -35.70
C LYS A 392 38.82 14.50 -34.26
N MET A 393 37.70 14.36 -33.58
CA MET A 393 37.64 13.40 -32.48
C MET A 393 37.49 12.01 -33.10
N ASP A 394 38.20 11.02 -32.57
CA ASP A 394 38.29 9.66 -33.14
C ASP A 394 37.09 8.83 -32.67
N VAL A 395 35.92 9.08 -33.25
CA VAL A 395 34.62 8.55 -32.81
C VAL A 395 33.90 7.78 -33.92
N GLU A 396 33.88 6.45 -33.84
CA GLU A 396 33.04 5.58 -34.67
C GLU A 396 31.55 5.74 -34.24
N PRO A 397 30.65 6.26 -35.11
CA PRO A 397 29.30 6.66 -34.66
C PRO A 397 28.31 5.51 -34.41
N GLU A 398 28.60 4.27 -34.83
CA GLU A 398 27.62 3.18 -34.82
C GLU A 398 27.44 2.49 -33.46
N ALA A 399 26.72 3.16 -32.54
CA ALA A 399 26.04 2.50 -31.42
C ALA A 399 24.88 3.36 -30.90
N ASN A 400 23.68 2.77 -30.78
CA ASN A 400 22.68 3.26 -29.83
C ASN A 400 23.29 3.28 -28.42
N PHE A 401 22.79 4.17 -27.56
CA PHE A 401 23.07 4.17 -26.12
C PHE A 401 22.97 2.76 -25.49
N ASP A 402 21.94 2.03 -25.92
CA ASP A 402 21.63 0.60 -25.74
C ASP A 402 22.81 -0.37 -25.88
N LYS A 403 23.84 0.02 -26.64
CA LYS A 403 25.03 -0.76 -27.00
C LYS A 403 26.34 -0.09 -26.57
N THR A 404 26.27 1.06 -25.88
CA THR A 404 27.45 1.76 -25.35
C THR A 404 27.80 1.38 -23.90
N GLY A 405 26.97 0.56 -23.25
CA GLY A 405 27.21 0.07 -21.88
C GLY A 405 26.08 0.37 -20.89
N GLY A 406 24.84 0.49 -21.38
CA GLY A 406 23.65 0.61 -20.55
C GLY A 406 22.85 -0.70 -20.41
N ASN A 407 21.93 -0.75 -19.45
CA ASN A 407 21.13 -1.93 -19.11
C ASN A 407 19.82 -2.05 -19.92
N ASN A 408 19.40 -0.99 -20.62
CA ASN A 408 18.18 -0.89 -21.44
C ASN A 408 16.83 -0.88 -20.69
N ASN A 409 16.80 -0.59 -19.39
CA ASN A 409 15.55 -0.47 -18.64
C ASN A 409 14.75 0.83 -18.95
N GLY A 410 15.40 1.86 -19.51
CA GLY A 410 14.80 3.14 -19.90
C GLY A 410 14.91 4.28 -18.87
N ILE A 411 15.58 4.05 -17.74
CA ILE A 411 15.98 5.04 -16.74
C ILE A 411 17.24 5.78 -17.25
N GLN A 412 17.84 6.65 -16.44
CA GLN A 412 19.12 7.28 -16.71
C GLN A 412 20.01 7.22 -15.47
N GLU A 413 20.77 6.14 -15.36
CA GLU A 413 21.66 5.89 -14.22
C GLU A 413 23.04 6.53 -14.40
N ILE A 414 23.78 6.63 -13.29
CA ILE A 414 25.08 7.32 -13.23
C ILE A 414 26.17 6.51 -13.93
N GLN A 415 26.24 5.19 -13.77
CA GLN A 415 27.31 4.40 -14.38
C GLN A 415 27.09 4.20 -15.89
N GLU A 416 25.85 4.25 -16.40
CA GLU A 416 25.55 4.49 -17.82
C GLU A 416 26.08 5.85 -18.29
N SER A 417 25.87 6.91 -17.50
CA SER A 417 26.36 8.26 -17.79
C SER A 417 27.89 8.32 -17.83
N ILE A 418 28.58 7.58 -16.96
CA ILE A 418 30.03 7.36 -17.02
C ILE A 418 30.41 6.68 -18.35
N ASN A 419 29.71 5.61 -18.74
CA ASN A 419 30.02 4.83 -19.95
C ASN A 419 29.86 5.67 -21.23
N TYR A 420 28.78 6.45 -21.34
CA TYR A 420 28.57 7.39 -22.43
C TYR A 420 29.65 8.50 -22.46
N THR A 421 29.98 9.08 -21.30
CA THR A 421 31.03 10.10 -21.20
C THR A 421 32.40 9.55 -21.59
N ALA A 422 32.72 8.33 -21.18
CA ALA A 422 33.97 7.66 -21.53
C ALA A 422 34.05 7.36 -23.05
N ARG A 423 32.95 6.97 -23.69
CA ARG A 423 32.92 6.72 -25.14
C ARG A 423 33.29 7.97 -25.96
N TYR A 424 32.83 9.15 -25.56
CA TYR A 424 32.96 10.36 -26.37
C TYR A 424 34.00 11.39 -25.85
N CYS A 425 34.36 11.34 -24.57
CA CYS A 425 35.44 12.15 -23.99
C CYS A 425 36.66 11.27 -23.67
N THR A 426 37.57 11.11 -24.64
CA THR A 426 38.83 10.35 -24.48
C THR A 426 39.67 10.83 -23.29
N GLN A 427 39.60 12.13 -22.96
CA GLN A 427 40.28 12.72 -21.81
C GLN A 427 39.79 12.19 -20.46
N PHE A 428 38.49 11.90 -20.35
CA PHE A 428 37.85 11.30 -19.20
C PHE A 428 37.99 9.78 -19.19
N ASN A 429 37.93 9.13 -20.35
CA ASN A 429 38.18 7.70 -20.48
C ASN A 429 39.57 7.32 -19.95
N ASP A 430 40.61 7.89 -20.57
CA ASP A 430 42.01 7.52 -20.37
C ASP A 430 42.58 8.06 -19.04
N TYR A 431 42.07 9.21 -18.56
CA TYR A 431 42.67 9.94 -17.45
C TYR A 431 41.68 10.46 -16.39
N GLY A 432 40.36 10.26 -16.50
CA GLY A 432 39.39 10.70 -15.48
C GLY A 432 39.18 9.67 -14.36
N VAL A 433 38.91 10.12 -13.13
CA VAL A 433 38.47 9.25 -12.03
C VAL A 433 37.01 8.90 -12.21
N LYS A 434 36.66 7.65 -11.89
CA LYS A 434 35.39 6.97 -12.18
C LYS A 434 35.08 5.97 -11.06
N GLU A 435 34.87 6.48 -9.85
CA GLU A 435 34.39 5.65 -8.73
C GLU A 435 32.86 5.66 -8.71
N TYR A 436 32.24 4.49 -8.59
CA TYR A 436 30.80 4.31 -8.52
C TYR A 436 30.46 3.29 -7.44
N ASP A 437 29.48 3.63 -6.61
CA ASP A 437 28.91 2.76 -5.59
C ASP A 437 27.44 3.14 -5.34
N CYS A 438 26.53 2.25 -5.73
CA CYS A 438 25.10 2.33 -5.43
C CYS A 438 24.70 1.43 -4.26
N GLY A 439 25.63 0.66 -3.68
CA GLY A 439 25.40 -0.35 -2.65
C GLY A 439 24.82 -1.67 -3.15
N PHE A 440 24.43 -1.75 -4.42
CA PHE A 440 23.95 -2.98 -5.07
C PHE A 440 25.10 -3.71 -5.78
N LEU A 441 25.05 -5.04 -5.79
CA LEU A 441 26.16 -5.89 -6.25
C LEU A 441 26.11 -6.14 -7.76
N THR A 442 26.86 -5.32 -8.51
CA THR A 442 27.06 -5.39 -9.97
C THR A 442 25.94 -4.84 -10.85
N GLU A 443 24.82 -4.39 -10.27
CA GLU A 443 23.86 -3.55 -10.97
C GLU A 443 24.31 -2.07 -11.08
N ASP A 444 23.71 -1.35 -12.02
CA ASP A 444 23.69 0.12 -12.05
C ASP A 444 22.24 0.56 -11.79
N LEU A 445 21.99 1.19 -10.65
CA LEU A 445 20.64 1.59 -10.19
C LEU A 445 20.57 3.02 -9.63
N GLN A 446 21.70 3.61 -9.25
CA GLN A 446 21.72 5.00 -8.76
C GLN A 446 21.61 5.96 -9.94
N SER A 447 20.46 6.62 -10.02
CA SER A 447 20.18 7.72 -10.96
C SER A 447 20.27 9.08 -10.26
N LEU A 448 19.98 10.17 -10.97
CA LEU A 448 19.73 11.46 -10.30
C LEU A 448 18.53 11.42 -9.34
N LYS A 449 17.59 10.46 -9.44
CA LYS A 449 16.41 10.39 -8.57
C LYS A 449 16.63 9.60 -7.28
N GLY A 450 17.75 8.88 -7.17
CA GLY A 450 17.94 7.82 -6.18
C GLY A 450 18.08 6.46 -6.87
N ILE A 451 17.91 5.40 -6.10
CA ILE A 451 17.85 4.01 -6.58
C ILE A 451 16.54 3.77 -7.34
N SER A 452 16.64 3.13 -8.51
CA SER A 452 15.50 2.68 -9.33
C SER A 452 15.98 1.66 -10.38
N GLY A 453 15.10 0.76 -10.85
CA GLY A 453 15.42 -0.16 -11.95
C GLY A 453 15.22 -1.65 -11.62
N LYS A 454 16.16 -2.50 -12.07
CA LYS A 454 16.09 -3.97 -12.00
C LYS A 454 17.23 -4.55 -11.16
N VAL A 455 16.88 -5.28 -10.11
CA VAL A 455 17.81 -6.10 -9.33
C VAL A 455 17.91 -7.46 -10.01
N GLU A 456 19.04 -7.70 -10.67
CA GLU A 456 19.29 -8.89 -11.50
C GLU A 456 20.18 -9.94 -10.82
N SER A 457 20.77 -9.62 -9.66
CA SER A 457 21.67 -10.50 -8.90
C SER A 457 21.25 -10.73 -7.44
N ILE A 458 21.48 -11.96 -6.96
CA ILE A 458 21.21 -12.39 -5.57
C ILE A 458 22.15 -11.66 -4.61
N GLN A 459 21.61 -10.92 -3.65
CA GLN A 459 22.41 -10.04 -2.79
C GLN A 459 21.77 -9.69 -1.43
N THR A 460 22.60 -9.16 -0.54
CA THR A 460 22.19 -8.64 0.77
C THR A 460 22.69 -7.22 0.94
N LEU A 461 21.77 -6.29 1.22
CA LEU A 461 22.03 -4.87 1.43
C LEU A 461 22.11 -4.53 2.91
N SER A 462 23.01 -3.61 3.25
CA SER A 462 23.12 -2.97 4.57
C SER A 462 23.21 -1.45 4.40
N GLY A 463 22.59 -0.69 5.29
CA GLY A 463 22.47 0.78 5.19
C GLY A 463 21.07 1.30 4.83
N ASN A 464 20.97 2.61 4.60
CA ASN A 464 19.76 3.39 4.36
C ASN A 464 19.75 3.90 2.90
N PHE A 465 18.75 3.55 2.09
CA PHE A 465 18.71 3.83 0.65
C PHE A 465 17.51 4.69 0.26
N LEU A 466 17.74 5.76 -0.51
CA LEU A 466 16.67 6.53 -1.18
C LEU A 466 16.22 5.80 -2.46
N ILE A 467 14.97 5.32 -2.48
CA ILE A 467 14.31 4.74 -3.64
C ILE A 467 13.41 5.83 -4.26
N GLY A 468 13.84 6.43 -5.36
CA GLY A 468 13.15 7.58 -6.00
C GLY A 468 12.57 7.27 -7.39
N GLY A 469 12.51 6.00 -7.75
CA GLY A 469 11.83 5.48 -8.91
C GLY A 469 11.55 3.99 -8.71
N ASP A 470 10.67 3.41 -9.52
CA ASP A 470 10.23 2.03 -9.32
C ASP A 470 11.40 1.04 -9.36
N LEU A 471 11.39 0.12 -8.39
CA LEU A 471 12.39 -0.93 -8.23
C LEU A 471 11.74 -2.29 -8.49
N SER A 472 12.47 -3.21 -9.11
CA SER A 472 11.99 -4.55 -9.42
C SER A 472 13.02 -5.61 -9.07
N VAL A 473 12.58 -6.69 -8.42
CA VAL A 473 13.38 -7.90 -8.17
C VAL A 473 13.01 -8.93 -9.23
N GLU A 474 13.96 -9.23 -10.11
CA GLU A 474 13.73 -10.03 -11.30
C GLU A 474 13.61 -11.54 -10.99
N PRO A 475 13.09 -12.36 -11.92
CA PRO A 475 12.90 -13.79 -11.70
C PRO A 475 14.15 -14.56 -11.26
N GLY A 476 14.01 -15.36 -10.20
CA GLY A 476 15.10 -16.17 -9.64
C GLY A 476 16.10 -15.39 -8.78
N VAL A 477 15.88 -14.09 -8.57
CA VAL A 477 16.70 -13.23 -7.70
C VAL A 477 16.15 -13.23 -6.28
N GLU A 478 17.04 -13.31 -5.29
CA GLU A 478 16.76 -13.13 -3.87
C GLU A 478 17.47 -11.84 -3.42
N LEU A 479 16.68 -10.83 -3.05
CA LEU A 479 17.15 -9.59 -2.44
C LEU A 479 16.91 -9.67 -0.94
N THR A 480 17.91 -9.35 -0.12
CA THR A 480 17.75 -9.24 1.35
C THR A 480 18.10 -7.84 1.82
N LEU A 481 17.19 -7.17 2.54
CA LEU A 481 17.45 -5.95 3.31
C LEU A 481 17.73 -6.36 4.76
N SER A 482 18.96 -6.12 5.23
CA SER A 482 19.49 -6.69 6.49
C SER A 482 19.22 -5.84 7.75
N SER A 483 19.39 -6.44 8.93
CA SER A 483 19.02 -5.82 10.21
C SER A 483 19.61 -4.42 10.41
N GLY A 484 18.72 -3.46 10.68
CA GLY A 484 19.04 -2.04 10.85
C GLY A 484 19.04 -1.20 9.57
N SER A 485 18.87 -1.81 8.39
CA SER A 485 18.70 -1.08 7.13
C SER A 485 17.37 -0.34 7.02
N LYS A 486 17.34 0.63 6.10
CA LYS A 486 16.11 1.30 5.67
C LYS A 486 16.02 1.44 4.16
N PHE A 487 14.81 1.31 3.62
CA PHE A 487 14.44 1.90 2.33
C PHE A 487 13.54 3.12 2.59
N HIS A 488 13.92 4.25 2.01
CA HIS A 488 13.25 5.54 2.06
C HIS A 488 12.64 5.81 0.68
N ILE A 489 11.31 5.75 0.56
CA ILE A 489 10.64 5.62 -0.75
C ILE A 489 9.87 6.88 -1.12
N PHE A 490 10.19 7.46 -2.28
CA PHE A 490 9.51 8.59 -2.89
C PHE A 490 8.68 8.15 -4.10
N ASP A 491 7.35 8.31 -4.04
CA ASP A 491 6.38 8.12 -5.14
C ASP A 491 6.67 6.94 -6.09
N SER A 492 6.99 5.77 -5.54
CA SER A 492 7.41 4.59 -6.31
C SER A 492 6.90 3.27 -5.69
N LYS A 493 6.97 2.19 -6.48
CA LYS A 493 6.65 0.81 -6.06
C LYS A 493 7.88 -0.10 -6.07
N ILE A 494 7.85 -1.15 -5.25
CA ILE A 494 8.76 -2.29 -5.34
C ILE A 494 7.97 -3.45 -5.97
N THR A 495 8.50 -4.06 -7.04
CA THR A 495 7.81 -5.14 -7.78
C THR A 495 8.59 -6.45 -7.70
N LEU A 496 7.98 -7.54 -7.23
CA LEU A 496 8.62 -8.87 -7.16
C LEU A 496 8.11 -9.73 -8.32
N GLN A 497 8.95 -9.99 -9.33
CA GLN A 497 8.52 -10.51 -10.63
C GLN A 497 8.16 -12.00 -10.63
N VAL A 498 7.40 -12.43 -11.64
CA VAL A 498 6.94 -13.82 -11.80
C VAL A 498 7.88 -14.68 -12.66
N GLY A 499 8.11 -15.92 -12.24
CA GLY A 499 9.20 -16.79 -12.68
C GLY A 499 8.95 -17.65 -13.92
N LYS A 500 8.93 -17.06 -15.12
CA LYS A 500 8.84 -17.82 -16.39
C LYS A 500 9.87 -17.38 -17.43
N ASP A 501 10.49 -18.36 -18.09
CA ASP A 501 11.33 -18.17 -19.27
C ASP A 501 10.52 -18.41 -20.55
N ASP A 502 10.30 -17.33 -21.32
CA ASP A 502 9.56 -17.29 -22.59
C ASP A 502 10.28 -17.99 -23.76
N ASN A 503 11.51 -18.48 -23.59
CA ASN A 503 12.15 -19.34 -24.59
C ASN A 503 11.31 -20.61 -24.84
N GLU A 504 11.36 -21.16 -26.07
CA GLU A 504 10.48 -22.22 -26.63
C GLU A 504 10.40 -23.57 -25.84
N ASN A 505 11.05 -23.69 -24.67
CA ASN A 505 11.08 -24.87 -23.82
C ASN A 505 10.12 -24.82 -22.60
N ASN A 506 9.48 -23.67 -22.33
CA ASN A 506 8.68 -23.40 -21.12
C ASN A 506 9.42 -23.84 -19.84
N ILE A 507 10.45 -23.10 -19.46
CA ILE A 507 11.20 -23.35 -18.22
C ILE A 507 10.61 -22.45 -17.12
N HIS A 508 10.11 -23.08 -16.06
CA HIS A 508 9.71 -22.37 -14.86
C HIS A 508 10.97 -22.10 -14.04
N ILE A 509 11.06 -20.90 -13.48
CA ILE A 509 12.09 -20.48 -12.53
C ILE A 509 11.38 -19.98 -11.28
N ASN A 510 12.11 -19.68 -10.20
CA ASN A 510 11.46 -19.05 -9.06
C ASN A 510 11.03 -17.62 -9.44
N GLY A 511 9.99 -17.09 -8.79
CA GLY A 511 9.73 -15.65 -8.81
C GLY A 511 10.85 -14.87 -8.12
N GLY A 512 10.79 -13.54 -8.19
CA GLY A 512 11.64 -12.66 -7.39
C GLY A 512 11.28 -12.79 -5.91
N GLU A 513 12.29 -12.98 -5.06
CA GLU A 513 12.14 -13.07 -3.61
C GLU A 513 12.75 -11.84 -2.93
N PHE A 514 12.01 -11.20 -2.04
CA PHE A 514 12.50 -10.08 -1.23
C PHE A 514 12.34 -10.41 0.25
N ILE A 515 13.43 -10.29 1.00
CA ILE A 515 13.53 -10.60 2.41
C ILE A 515 13.83 -9.30 3.16
N VAL A 516 12.99 -8.95 4.13
CA VAL A 516 13.20 -7.81 5.03
C VAL A 516 13.42 -8.37 6.44
N ASP A 517 14.67 -8.40 6.87
CA ASP A 517 15.12 -8.95 8.15
C ASP A 517 15.45 -7.82 9.12
N ASN A 518 14.59 -7.58 10.12
CA ASN A 518 14.79 -6.55 11.15
C ASN A 518 15.14 -5.15 10.60
N ALA A 519 14.47 -4.75 9.51
CA ALA A 519 14.70 -3.53 8.73
C ALA A 519 13.39 -2.77 8.45
N THR A 520 13.49 -1.49 8.07
CA THR A 520 12.33 -0.61 7.81
C THR A 520 12.17 -0.30 6.33
N ILE A 521 10.94 -0.24 5.84
CA ILE A 521 10.58 0.36 4.56
C ILE A 521 9.52 1.42 4.82
N THR A 522 9.85 2.67 4.53
CA THR A 522 9.08 3.87 4.89
C THR A 522 9.04 4.86 3.73
N ASN A 523 8.14 5.84 3.82
CA ASN A 523 8.02 6.90 2.83
C ASN A 523 9.06 8.02 3.07
N VAL A 524 9.02 9.05 2.21
CA VAL A 524 9.64 10.35 2.50
C VAL A 524 8.71 11.52 2.17
N CYS A 525 9.09 12.74 2.57
CA CYS A 525 8.39 14.00 2.28
C CYS A 525 6.90 14.06 2.71
N ASP A 526 6.47 13.25 3.68
CA ASP A 526 5.05 13.04 4.04
C ASP A 526 4.15 12.62 2.85
N ILE A 527 4.76 12.16 1.75
CA ILE A 527 4.10 11.65 0.55
C ILE A 527 4.06 10.12 0.65
N PRO A 528 2.88 9.46 0.65
CA PRO A 528 2.80 8.01 0.65
C PRO A 528 3.40 7.37 -0.61
N TRP A 529 4.00 6.19 -0.44
CA TRP A 529 4.52 5.36 -1.54
C TRP A 529 3.51 4.28 -1.96
N LYS A 530 3.73 3.66 -3.12
CA LYS A 530 2.69 2.84 -3.80
C LYS A 530 2.52 1.44 -3.23
N GLY A 531 3.57 0.88 -2.63
CA GLY A 531 3.57 -0.47 -2.04
C GLY A 531 4.58 -1.45 -2.61
N ILE A 532 4.59 -2.66 -2.03
CA ILE A 532 5.25 -3.85 -2.59
C ILE A 532 4.23 -4.66 -3.38
N TYR A 533 4.43 -4.76 -4.69
CA TYR A 533 3.60 -5.50 -5.62
C TYR A 533 4.24 -6.88 -5.81
N VAL A 534 3.66 -7.90 -5.20
CA VAL A 534 4.17 -9.28 -5.24
C VAL A 534 3.46 -10.02 -6.37
N ILE A 535 4.12 -10.12 -7.52
CA ILE A 535 3.49 -10.59 -8.77
C ILE A 535 3.43 -12.11 -8.79
N GLY A 536 2.27 -12.64 -9.18
CA GLY A 536 2.05 -14.05 -9.41
C GLY A 536 1.63 -14.41 -10.84
N ASP A 537 1.44 -15.70 -11.08
CA ASP A 537 0.69 -16.23 -12.22
C ASP A 537 -0.52 -17.00 -11.70
N ILE A 538 -1.70 -16.57 -12.11
CA ILE A 538 -3.00 -17.12 -11.72
C ILE A 538 -3.20 -18.60 -12.10
N ASN A 539 -2.37 -19.13 -13.03
CA ASN A 539 -2.47 -20.49 -13.54
C ASN A 539 -1.51 -21.49 -12.85
N GLU A 540 -0.67 -21.02 -11.91
CA GLU A 540 0.46 -21.76 -11.36
C GLU A 540 0.37 -21.88 -9.83
N HIS A 541 0.99 -22.91 -9.25
CA HIS A 541 0.91 -23.19 -7.81
C HIS A 541 1.90 -22.37 -6.96
N GLN A 542 1.63 -22.24 -5.66
CA GLN A 542 2.50 -21.54 -4.71
C GLN A 542 3.63 -22.40 -4.11
N PHE A 543 3.66 -23.70 -4.38
CA PHE A 543 4.62 -24.63 -3.78
C PHE A 543 5.98 -24.66 -4.49
N SER A 544 7.06 -24.79 -3.71
CA SER A 544 8.40 -25.08 -4.23
C SER A 544 8.63 -26.60 -4.29
N PHE A 545 9.03 -27.13 -5.46
CA PHE A 545 9.43 -28.54 -5.62
C PHE A 545 10.92 -28.66 -6.00
N GLU A 546 11.56 -29.79 -5.67
CA GLU A 546 12.96 -30.07 -6.03
C GLU A 546 13.23 -30.16 -7.55
N ASN A 547 12.19 -30.25 -8.37
CA ASN A 547 12.28 -30.32 -9.83
C ASN A 547 12.14 -28.91 -10.43
N PRO A 548 13.14 -28.37 -11.17
CA PRO A 548 13.04 -27.05 -11.78
C PRO A 548 11.82 -26.84 -12.69
N LYS A 549 11.24 -27.89 -13.28
CA LYS A 549 9.98 -27.77 -14.06
C LYS A 549 8.73 -27.49 -13.19
N HIS A 550 8.88 -27.47 -11.88
CA HIS A 550 7.88 -27.12 -10.87
C HIS A 550 8.50 -26.17 -9.83
N ALA A 551 9.33 -25.23 -10.30
CA ALA A 551 9.82 -24.12 -9.51
C ALA A 551 8.64 -23.26 -8.99
N MET A 552 8.88 -22.50 -7.92
CA MET A 552 7.86 -21.64 -7.31
C MET A 552 7.83 -20.32 -8.07
N VAL A 553 7.06 -20.26 -9.17
CA VAL A 553 7.05 -19.10 -10.08
C VAL A 553 6.52 -17.82 -9.44
N GLN A 554 5.74 -17.94 -8.36
CA GLN A 554 5.14 -16.79 -7.69
C GLN A 554 6.24 -15.91 -7.06
N GLY A 555 6.14 -14.58 -7.22
CA GLY A 555 6.92 -13.63 -6.44
C GLY A 555 6.64 -13.80 -4.95
N LYS A 556 7.62 -13.48 -4.10
CA LYS A 556 7.56 -13.82 -2.66
C LYS A 556 8.21 -12.77 -1.76
N LEU A 557 7.45 -12.35 -0.76
CA LEU A 557 7.90 -11.41 0.28
C LEU A 557 8.03 -12.13 1.63
N LEU A 558 9.22 -12.06 2.24
CA LEU A 558 9.49 -12.53 3.60
C LEU A 558 9.75 -11.34 4.52
N LEU A 559 9.06 -11.30 5.66
CA LEU A 559 9.30 -10.32 6.73
C LEU A 559 9.58 -11.06 8.05
N ASP A 560 10.74 -10.88 8.70
CA ASP A 560 10.97 -11.28 10.11
C ASP A 560 11.51 -10.07 10.88
N GLY A 561 10.72 -9.50 11.80
CA GLY A 561 11.10 -8.30 12.57
C GLY A 561 11.03 -6.98 11.79
N ALA A 562 10.38 -6.95 10.62
CA ALA A 562 10.37 -5.78 9.73
C ALA A 562 9.32 -4.72 10.10
N THR A 563 9.52 -3.49 9.64
CA THR A 563 8.49 -2.43 9.68
C THR A 563 8.20 -1.95 8.26
N ILE A 564 6.94 -2.02 7.81
CA ILE A 564 6.50 -1.52 6.50
C ILE A 564 5.44 -0.44 6.73
N GLU A 565 5.73 0.81 6.39
CA GLU A 565 4.91 1.94 6.83
C GLU A 565 4.66 3.02 5.75
N ASN A 566 3.59 3.80 5.96
CA ASN A 566 3.20 4.96 5.17
C ASN A 566 3.00 4.70 3.66
N ALA A 567 2.58 3.48 3.27
CA ALA A 567 2.18 3.14 1.91
C ALA A 567 0.68 3.35 1.67
N GLU A 568 0.27 3.62 0.41
CA GLU A 568 -1.13 3.50 -0.02
C GLU A 568 -1.66 2.08 0.28
N VAL A 569 -0.85 1.09 -0.09
CA VAL A 569 -1.09 -0.32 0.12
C VAL A 569 0.27 -0.95 0.40
N ALA A 570 0.57 -1.39 1.62
CA ALA A 570 1.93 -1.89 1.90
C ALA A 570 2.28 -3.15 1.08
N ILE A 571 1.32 -4.07 0.90
CA ILE A 571 1.52 -5.35 0.21
C ILE A 571 0.30 -5.69 -0.66
N SER A 572 0.48 -5.76 -1.98
CA SER A 572 -0.52 -6.28 -2.93
C SER A 572 -0.01 -7.59 -3.53
N LEU A 573 -0.78 -8.68 -3.48
CA LEU A 573 -0.38 -9.99 -4.00
C LEU A 573 -0.73 -10.18 -5.50
N PHE A 574 -0.62 -9.07 -6.24
CA PHE A 574 -0.90 -8.87 -7.66
C PHE A 574 -0.34 -7.51 -8.12
N ASP A 575 -0.28 -7.24 -9.44
CA ASP A 575 0.01 -5.88 -9.94
C ASP A 575 -1.26 -5.03 -9.90
N ARG A 576 -1.24 -3.90 -9.16
CA ARG A 576 -2.35 -2.94 -9.13
C ARG A 576 -2.57 -2.24 -10.48
N ASP A 577 -1.57 -2.26 -11.38
CA ASP A 577 -1.66 -1.65 -12.71
C ASP A 577 -2.15 -2.64 -13.80
N ASP A 578 -2.03 -3.96 -13.60
CA ASP A 578 -2.64 -5.01 -14.43
C ASP A 578 -3.10 -6.22 -13.60
N GLU A 579 -4.30 -6.12 -13.01
CA GLU A 579 -4.81 -7.07 -12.02
C GLU A 579 -5.22 -8.44 -12.59
N LYS A 580 -5.15 -8.67 -13.91
CA LYS A 580 -5.89 -9.79 -14.56
C LYS A 580 -5.13 -11.11 -14.64
N ALA A 581 -3.82 -11.07 -14.83
CA ALA A 581 -2.98 -12.27 -14.91
C ALA A 581 -2.04 -12.44 -13.70
N THR A 582 -1.80 -11.34 -12.98
CA THR A 582 -0.69 -11.14 -12.04
C THR A 582 -0.93 -11.68 -10.62
N ARG A 583 -2.01 -12.43 -10.41
CA ARG A 583 -2.49 -12.84 -9.06
C ARG A 583 -1.78 -14.11 -8.59
N GLY A 584 -1.42 -14.17 -7.30
CA GLY A 584 -0.88 -15.40 -6.68
C GLY A 584 0.43 -15.22 -5.90
N GLY A 585 0.92 -13.99 -5.73
CA GLY A 585 2.13 -13.67 -4.97
C GLY A 585 2.04 -14.08 -3.50
N ILE A 586 3.18 -14.41 -2.89
CA ILE A 586 3.25 -14.99 -1.54
C ILE A 586 3.78 -13.96 -0.53
N VAL A 587 3.18 -13.86 0.66
CA VAL A 587 3.71 -13.08 1.79
C VAL A 587 3.75 -13.91 3.07
N ILE A 588 4.93 -14.01 3.70
CA ILE A 588 5.10 -14.68 4.99
C ILE A 588 5.75 -13.69 5.96
N ALA A 589 4.94 -13.15 6.88
CA ALA A 589 5.33 -12.13 7.84
C ALA A 589 5.35 -12.66 9.28
N LYS A 590 6.41 -12.32 10.04
CA LYS A 590 6.65 -12.79 11.40
C LYS A 590 7.22 -11.67 12.26
N ASN A 591 6.64 -11.41 13.43
CA ASN A 591 7.17 -10.42 14.39
C ASN A 591 7.32 -9.00 13.78
N SER A 592 6.52 -8.68 12.75
CA SER A 592 6.66 -7.49 11.89
C SER A 592 5.46 -6.56 12.01
N SER A 593 5.68 -5.26 11.87
CA SER A 593 4.65 -4.22 11.99
C SER A 593 4.32 -3.60 10.62
N LEU A 594 3.03 -3.45 10.33
CA LEU A 594 2.50 -2.75 9.16
C LEU A 594 1.78 -1.49 9.67
N THR A 595 2.46 -0.35 9.61
CA THR A 595 2.09 0.88 10.35
C THR A 595 1.62 2.00 9.43
N ASN A 596 0.52 2.67 9.77
CA ASN A 596 0.02 3.89 9.09
C ASN A 596 -0.22 3.79 7.57
N ASN A 597 -0.29 2.58 7.04
CA ASN A 597 -0.65 2.33 5.65
C ASN A 597 -2.16 2.54 5.46
N GLN A 598 -2.60 3.13 4.34
CA GLN A 598 -4.03 3.24 4.02
C GLN A 598 -4.69 1.86 3.88
N LYS A 599 -3.91 0.87 3.44
CA LYS A 599 -4.18 -0.56 3.57
C LYS A 599 -2.86 -1.28 3.87
N ALA A 600 -2.84 -2.21 4.80
CA ALA A 600 -1.67 -3.06 5.01
C ALA A 600 -1.55 -4.14 3.92
N VAL A 601 -2.62 -4.89 3.62
CA VAL A 601 -2.56 -6.02 2.67
C VAL A 601 -3.83 -6.18 1.84
N GLU A 602 -3.68 -6.50 0.55
CA GLU A 602 -4.80 -6.94 -0.32
C GLU A 602 -4.50 -8.18 -1.16
N PHE A 603 -5.52 -9.03 -1.26
CA PHE A 603 -5.55 -10.23 -2.08
C PHE A 603 -6.69 -10.16 -3.10
N ARG A 604 -6.40 -10.66 -4.31
CA ARG A 604 -7.37 -10.89 -5.39
C ARG A 604 -7.58 -12.39 -5.58
N GLU A 605 -8.72 -12.71 -6.19
CA GLU A 605 -9.19 -14.07 -6.45
C GLU A 605 -8.15 -14.92 -7.17
N TYR A 606 -7.74 -16.01 -6.51
CA TYR A 606 -6.68 -16.94 -6.91
C TYR A 606 -6.85 -18.28 -6.20
N HIS A 607 -6.72 -19.37 -6.95
CA HIS A 607 -6.85 -20.75 -6.46
C HIS A 607 -5.48 -21.46 -6.50
N ASN A 608 -4.97 -21.94 -5.36
CA ASN A 608 -3.69 -22.66 -5.28
C ASN A 608 -3.84 -24.12 -5.78
N ILE A 609 -3.96 -24.29 -7.10
CA ILE A 609 -4.27 -25.58 -7.73
C ILE A 609 -2.99 -26.35 -8.09
N VAL A 610 -2.90 -27.59 -7.59
CA VAL A 610 -1.85 -28.57 -7.93
C VAL A 610 -2.46 -29.75 -8.68
N LYS A 611 -1.96 -30.04 -9.90
CA LYS A 611 -2.44 -31.15 -10.73
C LYS A 611 -1.79 -32.48 -10.34
N ILE A 612 -2.40 -33.21 -9.41
CA ILE A 612 -1.91 -34.50 -8.90
C ILE A 612 -2.55 -35.66 -9.68
N ASN A 613 -1.73 -36.49 -10.32
CA ASN A 613 -2.17 -37.62 -11.16
C ASN A 613 -3.17 -37.23 -12.29
N GLY A 614 -3.22 -35.95 -12.68
CA GLY A 614 -4.17 -35.42 -13.66
C GLY A 614 -5.48 -34.89 -13.06
N VAL A 615 -5.65 -34.93 -11.73
CA VAL A 615 -6.75 -34.28 -10.99
C VAL A 615 -6.26 -32.95 -10.45
N ASP A 616 -7.01 -31.89 -10.68
CA ASP A 616 -6.75 -30.58 -10.09
C ASP A 616 -7.19 -30.57 -8.63
N THR A 617 -6.25 -30.26 -7.73
CA THR A 617 -6.43 -30.31 -6.28
C THR A 617 -6.09 -28.94 -5.70
N GLU A 618 -7.04 -28.30 -5.04
CA GLU A 618 -6.89 -26.95 -4.50
C GLU A 618 -6.45 -26.97 -3.03
N TYR A 619 -5.46 -26.15 -2.71
CA TYR A 619 -4.85 -26.01 -1.38
C TYR A 619 -5.17 -24.65 -0.76
N ASP A 620 -4.85 -24.47 0.52
CA ASP A 620 -4.69 -23.14 1.10
C ASP A 620 -3.70 -22.29 0.31
N TYR A 621 -3.87 -20.97 0.41
CA TYR A 621 -2.82 -20.00 0.13
C TYR A 621 -1.65 -20.18 1.14
N GLU A 622 -0.41 -20.02 0.66
CA GLU A 622 0.81 -20.15 1.48
C GLU A 622 1.09 -18.90 2.35
N SER A 623 0.33 -17.81 2.13
CA SER A 623 0.53 -16.53 2.82
C SER A 623 0.08 -16.56 4.28
N SER A 624 0.88 -15.99 5.17
CA SER A 624 0.65 -16.03 6.61
C SER A 624 1.28 -14.87 7.39
N PHE A 625 0.63 -14.49 8.47
CA PHE A 625 1.02 -13.43 9.41
C PHE A 625 1.08 -14.04 10.82
N THR A 626 2.20 -13.88 11.52
CA THR A 626 2.39 -14.48 12.86
C THR A 626 3.09 -13.49 13.80
N ASN A 627 2.47 -13.17 14.94
CA ASN A 627 2.95 -12.14 15.86
C ASN A 627 3.14 -10.77 15.15
N CYS A 628 2.24 -10.40 14.24
CA CYS A 628 2.35 -9.18 13.44
C CYS A 628 1.39 -8.08 13.91
N ASP A 629 1.86 -6.84 13.91
CA ASP A 629 1.06 -5.67 14.28
C ASP A 629 0.55 -4.95 13.03
N PHE A 630 -0.71 -4.50 13.08
CA PHE A 630 -1.38 -3.71 12.06
C PHE A 630 -1.87 -2.42 12.74
N LEU A 631 -1.01 -1.40 12.74
CA LEU A 631 -1.16 -0.19 13.55
C LEU A 631 -1.58 1.01 12.71
N VAL A 632 -2.52 1.79 13.21
CA VAL A 632 -2.79 3.16 12.73
C VAL A 632 -2.77 4.11 13.92
N ASP A 633 -1.91 5.11 13.87
CA ASP A 633 -1.69 6.09 14.93
C ASP A 633 -1.79 7.55 14.42
N ASN A 634 -1.42 8.49 15.27
CA ASN A 634 -1.54 9.93 15.01
C ASN A 634 -0.64 10.46 13.87
N ASN A 635 0.24 9.64 13.28
CA ASN A 635 1.10 9.99 12.15
C ASN A 635 0.50 9.54 10.78
N TYR A 636 -0.72 9.00 10.76
CA TYR A 636 -1.39 8.53 9.53
C TYR A 636 -1.64 9.62 8.47
N LEU A 637 -0.96 9.50 7.33
CA LEU A 637 -0.88 10.55 6.30
C LEU A 637 -2.19 10.82 5.52
N PHE A 638 -3.14 9.88 5.50
CA PHE A 638 -4.33 9.95 4.60
C PHE A 638 -5.55 10.64 5.23
N GLY A 639 -5.39 11.25 6.41
CA GLY A 639 -6.42 12.05 7.09
C GLY A 639 -7.69 11.26 7.46
N SER A 640 -8.81 11.97 7.62
CA SER A 640 -10.08 11.42 8.12
C SER A 640 -10.82 10.45 7.16
N THR A 641 -10.15 9.97 6.12
CA THR A 641 -10.70 8.98 5.17
C THR A 641 -10.70 7.55 5.71
N TYR A 642 -10.01 7.29 6.82
CA TYR A 642 -9.84 5.96 7.39
C TYR A 642 -11.15 5.25 7.77
N ASN A 643 -12.22 6.01 8.05
CA ASN A 643 -13.49 5.46 8.53
C ASN A 643 -14.18 4.44 7.58
N LYS A 644 -13.75 4.36 6.31
CA LYS A 644 -14.20 3.33 5.35
C LYS A 644 -13.17 2.24 5.06
N GLN A 645 -11.88 2.52 5.26
CA GLN A 645 -10.76 1.65 4.87
C GLN A 645 -10.70 0.35 5.67
N SER A 646 -9.98 -0.63 5.13
CA SER A 646 -9.71 -1.92 5.75
C SER A 646 -8.20 -2.19 5.77
N GLN A 647 -7.62 -2.59 6.91
CA GLN A 647 -6.19 -2.95 6.97
C GLN A 647 -5.85 -4.17 6.11
N VAL A 648 -6.66 -5.23 6.20
CA VAL A 648 -6.54 -6.43 5.38
C VAL A 648 -7.79 -6.61 4.54
N LYS A 649 -7.61 -6.81 3.22
CA LYS A 649 -8.71 -7.06 2.27
C LYS A 649 -8.52 -8.38 1.51
N LEU A 650 -9.43 -9.34 1.69
CA LEU A 650 -9.35 -10.66 1.06
C LEU A 650 -10.48 -10.86 0.04
N THR A 651 -10.15 -11.26 -1.19
CA THR A 651 -11.14 -11.67 -2.21
C THR A 651 -10.78 -13.02 -2.83
N GLY A 652 -11.71 -13.96 -2.92
CA GLY A 652 -11.55 -15.19 -3.73
C GLY A 652 -10.33 -16.04 -3.36
N VAL A 653 -10.01 -16.17 -2.07
CA VAL A 653 -8.81 -16.89 -1.58
C VAL A 653 -9.14 -17.77 -0.38
N LYS A 654 -8.44 -18.92 -0.28
CA LYS A 654 -8.62 -19.93 0.77
C LYS A 654 -7.47 -19.93 1.79
N GLY A 655 -7.80 -19.96 3.08
CA GLY A 655 -6.90 -20.44 4.13
C GLY A 655 -5.74 -19.52 4.49
N ILE A 656 -5.87 -18.20 4.28
CA ILE A 656 -4.92 -17.18 4.77
C ILE A 656 -4.82 -17.30 6.30
N LYS A 657 -3.60 -17.31 6.86
CA LYS A 657 -3.39 -17.53 8.32
C LYS A 657 -2.95 -16.26 9.06
N PHE A 658 -3.62 -15.96 10.16
CA PHE A 658 -3.33 -14.89 11.11
C PHE A 658 -3.19 -15.48 12.52
N ASN A 659 -1.98 -15.48 13.08
CA ASN A 659 -1.69 -16.13 14.37
C ASN A 659 -1.08 -15.13 15.37
N GLY A 660 -1.83 -14.72 16.38
CA GLY A 660 -1.40 -13.75 17.40
C GLY A 660 -1.10 -12.38 16.81
N VAL A 661 -1.94 -11.93 15.89
CA VAL A 661 -1.80 -10.61 15.24
C VAL A 661 -2.53 -9.55 16.04
N ASN A 662 -2.00 -8.32 16.07
CA ASN A 662 -2.62 -7.20 16.78
C ASN A 662 -3.08 -6.14 15.78
N PHE A 663 -4.39 -5.95 15.65
CA PHE A 663 -4.96 -4.83 14.92
C PHE A 663 -5.27 -3.68 15.89
N ILE A 664 -4.67 -2.51 15.67
CA ILE A 664 -4.77 -1.37 16.59
C ILE A 664 -5.07 -0.09 15.79
N ASN A 665 -6.14 0.61 16.14
CA ASN A 665 -6.46 1.95 15.65
C ASN A 665 -6.50 2.95 16.81
N GLU A 666 -5.59 3.93 16.79
CA GLU A 666 -5.44 4.98 17.82
C GLU A 666 -5.80 6.39 17.31
N LEU A 667 -6.42 6.50 16.12
CA LEU A 667 -6.75 7.80 15.49
C LEU A 667 -7.77 8.65 16.26
N ASP A 668 -8.73 8.01 16.91
CA ASP A 668 -9.76 8.67 17.71
C ASP A 668 -10.23 7.73 18.83
N THR A 669 -10.93 8.31 19.79
CA THR A 669 -11.73 7.64 20.82
C THR A 669 -12.99 6.94 20.28
N GLU A 670 -13.43 7.28 19.07
CA GLU A 670 -14.56 6.65 18.37
C GLU A 670 -14.07 5.53 17.41
N PRO A 671 -14.67 4.33 17.40
CA PRO A 671 -14.20 3.23 16.56
C PRO A 671 -14.49 3.44 15.06
N TYR A 672 -13.45 3.35 14.24
CA TYR A 672 -13.49 3.67 12.80
C TYR A 672 -12.72 2.65 11.94
N GLY A 673 -13.11 2.52 10.67
CA GLY A 673 -12.45 1.62 9.72
C GLY A 673 -12.64 0.13 10.03
N ARG A 674 -11.90 -0.73 9.34
CA ARG A 674 -11.98 -2.19 9.44
C ARG A 674 -10.60 -2.83 9.61
N ALA A 675 -10.51 -3.90 10.40
CA ALA A 675 -9.25 -4.64 10.52
C ALA A 675 -9.14 -5.70 9.42
N ILE A 676 -10.01 -6.71 9.42
CA ILE A 676 -10.12 -7.70 8.34
C ILE A 676 -11.46 -7.52 7.61
N HIS A 677 -11.41 -7.35 6.29
CA HIS A 677 -12.58 -7.29 5.42
C HIS A 677 -12.47 -8.37 4.32
N THR A 678 -13.48 -9.24 4.19
CA THR A 678 -13.46 -10.31 3.18
C THR A 678 -14.73 -10.36 2.34
N HIS A 679 -14.59 -10.74 1.07
CA HIS A 679 -15.70 -11.21 0.24
C HIS A 679 -15.28 -12.47 -0.52
N ASN A 680 -16.09 -13.52 -0.48
CA ASN A 680 -15.79 -14.78 -1.16
C ASN A 680 -14.40 -15.36 -0.75
N ALA A 681 -13.99 -15.21 0.51
CA ALA A 681 -12.65 -15.62 0.97
C ALA A 681 -12.67 -16.15 2.41
N GLY A 682 -11.90 -17.22 2.63
CA GLY A 682 -11.80 -17.92 3.92
C GLY A 682 -10.42 -17.77 4.55
N PHE A 683 -10.38 -17.68 5.88
CA PHE A 683 -9.15 -17.44 6.65
C PHE A 683 -9.19 -18.12 8.02
N ILE A 684 -8.00 -18.27 8.61
CA ILE A 684 -7.77 -18.82 9.94
C ILE A 684 -7.20 -17.70 10.82
N LEU A 685 -7.89 -17.39 11.91
CA LEU A 685 -7.49 -16.45 12.94
C LEU A 685 -7.40 -17.20 14.28
N ASP A 686 -6.19 -17.32 14.83
CA ASP A 686 -5.90 -18.03 16.09
C ASP A 686 -4.80 -17.30 16.92
N LYS A 687 -4.41 -17.87 18.05
CA LYS A 687 -3.31 -17.39 18.90
C LYS A 687 -1.92 -17.70 18.32
N GLY A 688 -1.00 -16.74 18.46
CA GLY A 688 0.38 -16.80 17.99
C GLY A 688 1.30 -17.50 18.98
N CYS A 689 2.47 -17.93 18.52
CA CYS A 689 3.49 -18.58 19.34
C CYS A 689 4.66 -17.62 19.54
N THR A 690 4.82 -17.08 20.76
CA THR A 690 5.68 -15.92 21.02
C THR A 690 7.13 -16.27 21.38
N ASN A 691 7.47 -17.56 21.51
CA ASN A 691 8.84 -18.01 21.70
C ASN A 691 9.24 -19.19 20.78
N LYS A 692 10.46 -19.13 20.22
CA LYS A 692 11.03 -20.16 19.31
C LYS A 692 11.45 -21.46 20.07
N ILE A 693 10.83 -21.80 21.21
CA ILE A 693 11.18 -22.93 22.12
C ILE A 693 9.90 -23.64 22.62
N GLN A 694 9.92 -24.97 22.70
CA GLN A 694 8.80 -25.78 23.19
C GLN A 694 8.93 -26.15 24.69
N PRO A 695 7.84 -26.19 25.48
CA PRO A 695 6.47 -25.83 25.11
C PRO A 695 6.31 -24.33 24.85
N CYS A 696 5.58 -23.96 23.80
CA CYS A 696 5.42 -22.56 23.41
C CYS A 696 4.51 -21.77 24.36
N ASN A 697 4.84 -20.49 24.58
CA ASN A 697 3.94 -19.49 25.12
C ASN A 697 3.03 -19.00 23.98
N TYR A 698 1.71 -19.00 24.20
CA TYR A 698 0.75 -18.52 23.21
C TYR A 698 0.08 -17.24 23.68
N GLU A 699 -0.07 -16.29 22.77
CA GLU A 699 -0.78 -15.02 22.98
C GLU A 699 -1.88 -14.88 21.92
N ASN A 700 -3.06 -14.44 22.35
CA ASN A 700 -4.25 -14.29 21.51
C ASN A 700 -4.00 -13.26 20.38
N SER A 701 -4.74 -13.37 19.28
CA SER A 701 -4.84 -12.23 18.35
C SER A 701 -5.71 -11.14 18.98
N SER A 702 -5.44 -9.86 18.72
CA SER A 702 -6.18 -8.74 19.32
C SER A 702 -6.70 -7.75 18.27
N PHE A 703 -7.83 -7.12 18.57
CA PHE A 703 -8.49 -6.14 17.71
C PHE A 703 -9.02 -4.98 18.54
N ASN A 704 -8.51 -3.76 18.31
CA ASN A 704 -8.83 -2.58 19.11
C ASN A 704 -9.13 -1.32 18.27
N GLY A 705 -10.30 -0.71 18.48
CA GLY A 705 -10.66 0.60 17.93
C GLY A 705 -11.29 0.62 16.53
N PHE A 706 -11.81 -0.50 16.03
CA PHE A 706 -12.39 -0.62 14.68
C PHE A 706 -13.92 -0.53 14.67
N LEU A 707 -14.49 -0.03 13.57
CA LEU A 707 -15.95 -0.01 13.37
C LEU A 707 -16.50 -1.43 13.19
N ASN A 708 -15.85 -2.23 12.34
CA ASN A 708 -15.96 -3.69 12.32
C ASN A 708 -14.54 -4.27 12.45
N ALA A 709 -14.24 -5.04 13.49
CA ALA A 709 -12.94 -5.71 13.57
C ALA A 709 -12.82 -6.84 12.52
N VAL A 710 -13.87 -7.64 12.34
CA VAL A 710 -14.03 -8.52 11.18
C VAL A 710 -15.35 -8.19 10.48
N GLU A 711 -15.31 -7.96 9.18
CA GLU A 711 -16.47 -7.94 8.28
C GLU A 711 -16.23 -8.96 7.17
N ALA A 712 -17.09 -9.97 7.05
CA ALA A 712 -16.94 -11.03 6.06
C ALA A 712 -18.25 -11.25 5.30
N GLY A 713 -18.16 -11.36 3.98
CA GLY A 713 -19.28 -11.65 3.10
C GLY A 713 -18.99 -12.82 2.16
N THR A 714 -20.05 -13.45 1.66
CA THR A 714 -19.98 -14.27 0.44
C THR A 714 -21.14 -13.93 -0.48
N SER A 715 -21.03 -14.37 -1.73
CA SER A 715 -22.14 -14.45 -2.66
C SER A 715 -22.04 -15.65 -3.61
N GLY A 716 -21.05 -16.54 -3.44
CA GLY A 716 -20.75 -17.54 -4.46
C GLY A 716 -19.58 -18.49 -4.22
N GLU A 717 -18.83 -18.39 -3.11
CA GLU A 717 -17.71 -19.31 -2.81
C GLU A 717 -18.00 -20.12 -1.53
N SER A 718 -18.85 -21.16 -1.62
CA SER A 718 -19.32 -21.89 -0.44
C SER A 718 -18.34 -22.95 0.12
N LEU A 719 -17.20 -23.19 -0.54
CA LEU A 719 -16.13 -24.07 -0.04
C LEU A 719 -15.10 -23.38 0.87
N TYR A 720 -15.16 -22.06 1.05
CA TYR A 720 -14.21 -21.31 1.88
C TYR A 720 -14.83 -20.90 3.21
N ASN A 721 -14.18 -21.28 4.31
CA ASN A 721 -14.70 -21.05 5.65
C ASN A 721 -13.91 -19.98 6.42
N THR A 722 -14.55 -19.37 7.41
CA THR A 722 -13.99 -18.39 8.33
C THR A 722 -13.85 -19.00 9.73
N TYR A 723 -12.60 -19.08 10.22
CA TYR A 723 -12.27 -19.60 11.55
C TYR A 723 -11.72 -18.47 12.43
N ILE A 724 -12.41 -18.15 13.52
CA ILE A 724 -12.05 -17.06 14.44
C ILE A 724 -12.01 -17.61 15.86
N ARG A 725 -10.81 -17.70 16.43
CA ARG A 725 -10.62 -18.29 17.76
C ARG A 725 -9.46 -17.70 18.54
N ASN A 726 -9.50 -17.89 19.86
CA ASN A 726 -8.48 -17.39 20.79
C ASN A 726 -8.08 -15.93 20.48
N SER A 727 -9.09 -15.07 20.29
CA SER A 727 -8.92 -13.67 19.91
C SER A 727 -9.67 -12.74 20.84
N ASP A 728 -9.10 -11.56 21.12
CA ASP A 728 -9.63 -10.56 22.04
C ASP A 728 -10.06 -9.29 21.29
N PHE A 729 -11.38 -9.07 21.23
CA PHE A 729 -12.02 -7.93 20.56
C PHE A 729 -12.35 -6.85 21.59
N VAL A 730 -11.65 -5.72 21.57
CA VAL A 730 -11.75 -4.65 22.57
C VAL A 730 -12.18 -3.33 21.91
N ASN A 731 -13.15 -2.63 22.51
CA ASN A 731 -13.57 -1.29 22.07
C ASN A 731 -13.90 -1.15 20.57
N ASN A 732 -14.37 -2.22 19.93
CA ASN A 732 -14.83 -2.20 18.54
C ASN A 732 -16.33 -1.86 18.49
N GLY A 733 -16.78 -1.20 17.43
CA GLY A 733 -18.21 -0.94 17.19
C GLY A 733 -18.99 -2.25 16.97
N VAL A 734 -18.44 -3.13 16.15
CA VAL A 734 -18.81 -4.55 16.07
C VAL A 734 -17.54 -5.40 16.10
N GLY A 735 -17.54 -6.49 16.87
CA GLY A 735 -16.46 -7.48 16.85
C GLY A 735 -16.41 -8.25 15.53
N ILE A 736 -17.47 -8.98 15.21
CA ILE A 736 -17.58 -9.77 13.98
C ILE A 736 -18.92 -9.50 13.29
N THR A 737 -18.91 -9.13 12.02
CA THR A 737 -20.07 -9.03 11.13
C THR A 737 -19.95 -10.09 10.04
N LEU A 738 -20.95 -10.96 9.90
CA LEU A 738 -21.06 -11.96 8.84
C LEU A 738 -22.29 -11.68 7.95
N HIS A 739 -22.08 -11.61 6.64
CA HIS A 739 -23.13 -11.55 5.61
C HIS A 739 -23.11 -12.85 4.80
N ASP A 740 -24.13 -13.70 4.99
CA ASP A 740 -24.28 -14.99 4.29
C ASP A 740 -23.16 -16.03 4.53
N VAL A 741 -22.31 -15.85 5.55
CA VAL A 741 -21.10 -16.68 5.77
C VAL A 741 -21.41 -17.96 6.56
N ASP A 742 -21.80 -18.99 5.83
CA ASP A 742 -22.15 -20.30 6.37
C ASP A 742 -20.97 -21.11 6.92
N TYR A 743 -21.28 -22.05 7.81
CA TYR A 743 -20.35 -23.00 8.44
C TYR A 743 -19.20 -22.37 9.26
N SER A 744 -19.23 -21.06 9.48
CA SER A 744 -18.27 -20.28 10.25
C SER A 744 -18.09 -20.78 11.69
N ILE A 745 -16.89 -20.63 12.24
CA ILE A 745 -16.55 -21.06 13.60
C ILE A 745 -15.98 -19.88 14.39
N ILE A 746 -16.64 -19.52 15.48
CA ILE A 746 -16.26 -18.43 16.37
C ILE A 746 -16.15 -19.02 17.79
N THR A 747 -14.94 -19.33 18.25
CA THR A 747 -14.74 -20.12 19.49
C THR A 747 -13.60 -19.66 20.42
N ASP A 748 -13.80 -19.80 21.73
CA ASP A 748 -12.81 -19.42 22.76
C ASP A 748 -12.32 -17.94 22.63
N ASN A 749 -13.18 -16.98 22.20
CA ASN A 749 -12.85 -15.55 22.06
C ASN A 749 -13.36 -14.68 23.21
N THR A 750 -12.73 -13.52 23.44
CA THR A 750 -13.23 -12.47 24.36
C THR A 750 -13.75 -11.27 23.58
N PHE A 751 -14.90 -10.73 23.98
CA PHE A 751 -15.47 -9.50 23.44
C PHE A 751 -15.70 -8.49 24.57
N THR A 752 -14.88 -7.45 24.64
CA THR A 752 -15.12 -6.24 25.46
C THR A 752 -15.76 -5.20 24.55
N ILE A 753 -17.08 -5.23 24.50
CA ILE A 753 -17.88 -4.59 23.44
C ILE A 753 -17.75 -3.06 23.54
N GLY A 754 -17.31 -2.41 22.46
CA GLY A 754 -17.24 -0.96 22.34
C GLY A 754 -18.60 -0.35 22.02
N TRP A 755 -18.60 0.79 21.34
CA TRP A 755 -19.81 1.47 20.90
C TRP A 755 -19.56 2.15 19.55
N SER A 756 -20.60 2.34 18.74
CA SER A 756 -20.53 3.04 17.46
C SER A 756 -21.53 4.19 17.38
N PRO A 757 -21.14 5.39 16.90
CA PRO A 757 -22.05 6.49 16.61
C PRO A 757 -22.91 6.26 15.35
N ALA A 758 -22.78 5.10 14.67
CA ALA A 758 -23.51 4.79 13.44
C ALA A 758 -25.04 4.65 13.62
N CYS A 759 -25.53 4.56 14.86
CA CYS A 759 -26.95 4.53 15.21
C CYS A 759 -27.30 5.67 16.19
N ILE A 760 -28.54 6.17 16.13
CA ILE A 760 -29.03 7.32 16.92
C ILE A 760 -28.80 7.14 18.43
N ASP A 761 -28.97 5.91 18.93
CA ASP A 761 -28.82 5.54 20.35
C ASP A 761 -27.45 4.90 20.66
N ASN A 762 -26.42 5.15 19.84
CA ASN A 762 -25.03 4.67 19.99
C ASN A 762 -24.89 3.17 20.32
N MET A 763 -24.80 2.30 19.30
CA MET A 763 -24.81 0.84 19.52
C MET A 763 -23.44 0.17 19.37
N GLY A 764 -23.12 -0.77 20.28
CA GLY A 764 -22.06 -1.76 20.12
C GLY A 764 -22.60 -3.19 20.01
N LYS A 765 -21.94 -4.05 19.22
CA LYS A 765 -22.27 -5.49 19.08
C LYS A 765 -21.03 -6.38 19.27
N GLY A 766 -21.16 -7.53 19.92
CA GLY A 766 -20.13 -8.57 19.91
C GLY A 766 -20.05 -9.25 18.55
N ILE A 767 -21.13 -9.95 18.17
CA ILE A 767 -21.30 -10.59 16.85
C ILE A 767 -22.61 -10.12 16.20
N TYR A 768 -22.58 -9.90 14.89
CA TYR A 768 -23.76 -9.71 14.04
C TYR A 768 -23.76 -10.73 12.89
N LEU A 769 -24.88 -11.45 12.76
CA LEU A 769 -25.11 -12.46 11.72
C LEU A 769 -26.27 -12.00 10.85
N ASP A 770 -26.03 -11.89 9.54
CA ASP A 770 -27.02 -11.52 8.53
C ASP A 770 -27.15 -12.65 7.52
N ASN A 771 -28.19 -13.48 7.66
CA ASN A 771 -28.46 -14.72 6.91
C ASN A 771 -27.39 -15.83 6.99
N SER A 772 -26.34 -15.63 7.79
CA SER A 772 -25.30 -16.65 8.01
C SER A 772 -25.81 -17.80 8.87
N ASN A 773 -25.63 -19.05 8.43
CA ASN A 773 -26.20 -20.25 9.06
C ASN A 773 -25.19 -21.40 9.25
N SER A 774 -25.62 -22.51 9.87
CA SER A 774 -24.81 -23.73 10.09
C SER A 774 -23.51 -23.50 10.89
N PHE A 775 -23.43 -22.38 11.61
CA PHE A 775 -22.25 -21.90 12.34
C PHE A 775 -21.98 -22.68 13.64
N ALA A 776 -20.80 -22.47 14.21
CA ALA A 776 -20.45 -22.87 15.57
C ALA A 776 -19.97 -21.63 16.35
N ILE A 777 -20.85 -21.07 17.19
CA ILE A 777 -20.53 -19.92 18.05
C ILE A 777 -20.57 -20.39 19.50
N GLU A 778 -19.40 -20.75 20.04
CA GLU A 778 -19.31 -21.33 21.38
C GLU A 778 -18.12 -20.92 22.24
N ASP A 779 -18.30 -21.01 23.56
CA ASP A 779 -17.29 -20.68 24.58
C ASP A 779 -16.74 -19.25 24.55
N ASN A 780 -17.38 -18.34 23.81
CA ASN A 780 -16.99 -16.94 23.77
C ASN A 780 -17.46 -16.21 25.04
N THR A 781 -16.69 -15.22 25.48
CA THR A 781 -17.00 -14.39 26.66
C THR A 781 -17.26 -12.94 26.25
N PHE A 782 -18.51 -12.49 26.39
CA PHE A 782 -18.96 -11.14 26.09
C PHE A 782 -19.09 -10.32 27.38
N ASN A 783 -18.53 -9.12 27.39
CA ASN A 783 -18.57 -8.18 28.50
C ASN A 783 -18.67 -6.72 28.00
N VAL A 784 -19.00 -5.80 28.91
CA VAL A 784 -18.99 -4.35 28.65
C VAL A 784 -18.25 -3.64 29.77
N ASP A 785 -17.04 -3.15 29.48
CA ASP A 785 -16.26 -2.35 30.42
C ASP A 785 -16.68 -0.87 30.36
N ASN A 786 -16.89 -0.28 31.53
CA ASN A 786 -17.26 1.13 31.71
C ASN A 786 -18.46 1.60 30.84
N PRO A 787 -19.62 0.91 30.88
CA PRO A 787 -20.76 1.20 30.00
C PRO A 787 -21.21 2.67 30.04
N ILE A 788 -21.29 3.29 28.86
CA ILE A 788 -21.68 4.68 28.71
C ILE A 788 -23.21 4.78 28.77
N GLY A 789 -23.73 5.47 29.79
CA GLY A 789 -25.16 5.57 30.05
C GLY A 789 -25.90 6.29 28.93
N GLY A 790 -26.64 5.53 28.11
CA GLY A 790 -27.37 6.00 26.93
C GLY A 790 -27.06 5.19 25.67
N ASN A 791 -25.89 4.55 25.63
CA ASN A 791 -25.50 3.65 24.55
C ASN A 791 -26.16 2.27 24.72
N ILE A 792 -26.32 1.53 23.61
CA ILE A 792 -26.88 0.16 23.57
C ILE A 792 -25.77 -0.86 23.35
N TYR A 793 -25.72 -1.91 24.17
CA TYR A 793 -24.75 -2.99 24.02
C TYR A 793 -25.44 -4.35 23.80
N VAL A 794 -25.04 -5.08 22.75
CA VAL A 794 -25.60 -6.37 22.35
C VAL A 794 -24.53 -7.45 22.26
N GLY A 795 -24.73 -8.62 22.87
CA GLY A 795 -23.79 -9.75 22.79
C GLY A 795 -23.74 -10.35 21.39
N ILE A 796 -24.78 -11.11 21.02
CA ILE A 796 -24.97 -11.65 19.67
C ILE A 796 -26.29 -11.14 19.10
N HIS A 797 -26.25 -10.61 17.88
CA HIS A 797 -27.44 -10.32 17.06
C HIS A 797 -27.50 -11.30 15.87
N THR A 798 -28.57 -12.10 15.81
CA THR A 798 -28.86 -13.01 14.69
C THR A 798 -30.07 -12.54 13.88
N ASN A 799 -29.93 -12.45 12.55
CA ASN A 799 -30.98 -12.11 11.60
C ASN A 799 -31.12 -13.21 10.52
N ASN A 800 -32.31 -13.81 10.41
CA ASN A 800 -32.72 -14.75 9.36
C ASN A 800 -31.81 -15.98 9.11
N THR A 801 -31.52 -16.84 10.09
CA THR A 801 -30.70 -18.05 9.80
C THR A 801 -31.31 -19.04 8.80
N ASN A 802 -32.65 -19.08 8.65
CA ASN A 802 -33.39 -19.95 7.70
C ASN A 802 -33.00 -21.46 7.71
N SER A 803 -32.37 -21.93 8.79
CA SER A 803 -31.68 -23.23 8.88
C SER A 803 -32.30 -24.13 9.95
N ALA A 804 -31.90 -25.41 9.97
CA ALA A 804 -32.58 -26.49 10.69
C ALA A 804 -32.18 -26.64 12.17
N GLY A 805 -30.94 -26.26 12.52
CA GLY A 805 -30.34 -26.58 13.81
C GLY A 805 -29.11 -25.73 14.14
N ASP A 806 -29.20 -24.42 13.94
CA ASP A 806 -28.14 -23.49 14.35
C ASP A 806 -28.09 -23.38 15.89
N GLU A 807 -26.90 -23.39 16.47
CA GLU A 807 -26.74 -23.35 17.93
C GLU A 807 -25.80 -22.22 18.37
N ILE A 808 -26.30 -21.38 19.28
CA ILE A 808 -25.47 -20.48 20.09
C ILE A 808 -25.24 -21.19 21.43
N TYR A 809 -24.00 -21.62 21.68
CA TYR A 809 -23.70 -22.69 22.63
C TYR A 809 -22.66 -22.29 23.71
N ASN A 810 -22.98 -22.46 25.00
CA ASN A 810 -22.05 -22.30 26.13
C ASN A 810 -21.29 -20.94 26.21
N ASN A 811 -21.79 -19.89 25.55
CA ASN A 811 -21.20 -18.55 25.62
C ASN A 811 -21.53 -17.88 26.97
N THR A 812 -20.66 -16.99 27.44
CA THR A 812 -20.85 -16.24 28.70
C THR A 812 -21.10 -14.77 28.41
N PHE A 813 -22.14 -14.18 29.00
CA PHE A 813 -22.57 -12.81 28.76
C PHE A 813 -22.64 -12.02 30.08
N ALA A 814 -21.90 -10.91 30.17
CA ALA A 814 -21.84 -10.04 31.35
C ALA A 814 -22.22 -8.58 31.05
N GLY A 815 -23.26 -8.07 31.72
CA GLY A 815 -23.51 -6.63 31.88
C GLY A 815 -23.93 -5.81 30.65
N MET A 816 -24.39 -6.44 29.57
CA MET A 816 -24.89 -5.75 28.36
C MET A 816 -26.42 -5.63 28.36
N ASN A 817 -27.00 -4.75 27.55
CA ASN A 817 -28.46 -4.58 27.54
C ASN A 817 -29.17 -5.83 27.01
N ILE A 818 -28.67 -6.42 25.92
CA ILE A 818 -29.30 -7.61 25.32
C ILE A 818 -28.20 -8.64 25.04
N ALA A 819 -28.17 -9.74 25.80
CA ALA A 819 -27.16 -10.77 25.58
C ALA A 819 -27.36 -11.48 24.23
N ASN A 820 -28.60 -11.86 23.91
CA ASN A 820 -28.96 -12.53 22.66
C ASN A 820 -30.18 -11.84 22.03
N TYR A 821 -30.00 -11.31 20.82
CA TYR A 821 -31.06 -10.66 20.02
C TYR A 821 -31.32 -11.49 18.76
N ALA A 822 -32.58 -11.85 18.50
CA ALA A 822 -33.00 -12.47 17.25
C ALA A 822 -34.11 -11.66 16.58
N GLU A 823 -33.97 -11.42 15.27
CA GLU A 823 -35.04 -10.89 14.41
C GLU A 823 -35.19 -11.75 13.14
N GLY A 824 -36.37 -11.73 12.51
CA GLY A 824 -36.59 -12.50 11.29
C GLY A 824 -36.79 -14.00 11.47
N LYS A 825 -36.64 -14.75 10.38
CA LYS A 825 -36.91 -16.19 10.24
C LYS A 825 -35.68 -17.04 10.65
N ASN A 826 -35.45 -17.23 11.95
CA ASN A 826 -34.36 -18.07 12.46
C ASN A 826 -34.82 -19.53 12.68
N TRP A 827 -35.51 -20.08 11.68
CA TRP A 827 -36.13 -21.41 11.67
C TRP A 827 -36.41 -21.86 10.22
N ASN A 828 -36.52 -23.18 10.00
CA ASN A 828 -36.55 -23.82 8.68
C ASN A 828 -37.99 -23.93 8.07
N GLU A 829 -38.39 -25.07 7.52
CA GLU A 829 -39.77 -25.35 7.06
C GLU A 829 -40.78 -25.43 8.23
N TYR A 830 -40.32 -25.83 9.43
CA TYR A 830 -41.15 -25.96 10.63
C TYR A 830 -40.56 -25.18 11.81
N PHE A 831 -41.42 -24.54 12.60
CA PHE A 831 -41.05 -23.82 13.83
C PHE A 831 -40.31 -24.70 14.85
N GLU A 832 -40.56 -26.01 14.82
CA GLU A 832 -39.90 -27.04 15.62
C GLU A 832 -38.39 -27.24 15.34
N THR A 833 -37.83 -26.60 14.30
CA THR A 833 -36.42 -26.70 13.86
C THR A 833 -35.86 -25.32 13.51
N GLY A 834 -34.75 -24.90 14.13
CA GLY A 834 -34.15 -23.57 13.93
C GLY A 834 -33.06 -23.20 14.93
N LEU A 835 -32.85 -21.90 15.09
CA LEU A 835 -31.90 -21.34 16.06
C LEU A 835 -32.26 -21.73 17.51
N ALA A 836 -31.31 -22.35 18.20
CA ALA A 836 -31.43 -22.74 19.59
C ALA A 836 -30.32 -22.15 20.47
N TYR A 837 -30.70 -21.76 21.69
CA TYR A 837 -29.80 -21.28 22.73
C TYR A 837 -29.57 -22.38 23.75
N TYR A 838 -28.33 -22.84 23.89
CA TYR A 838 -27.96 -23.92 24.80
C TYR A 838 -26.76 -23.58 25.67
N CYS A 839 -26.82 -23.96 26.95
CA CYS A 839 -25.71 -23.83 27.92
C CYS A 839 -25.15 -22.41 28.16
N ASN A 840 -25.75 -21.36 27.59
CA ASN A 840 -25.24 -19.99 27.69
C ASN A 840 -25.45 -19.42 29.09
N LYS A 841 -24.51 -18.60 29.56
CA LYS A 841 -24.46 -18.10 30.94
C LYS A 841 -24.62 -16.60 30.98
N ASN A 842 -25.77 -16.12 31.41
CA ASN A 842 -26.07 -14.68 31.46
C ASN A 842 -25.89 -14.14 32.88
N THR A 843 -25.24 -12.99 33.03
CA THR A 843 -25.03 -12.35 34.33
C THR A 843 -25.08 -10.83 34.21
N GLY A 844 -26.15 -10.23 34.72
CA GLY A 844 -26.26 -8.78 34.84
C GLY A 844 -26.83 -8.08 33.61
N SER A 845 -27.28 -8.80 32.60
CA SER A 845 -27.91 -8.23 31.40
C SER A 845 -29.34 -7.74 31.69
N ASP A 846 -29.88 -6.80 30.88
CA ASP A 846 -31.29 -6.37 31.02
C ASP A 846 -32.26 -7.38 30.38
N TRP A 847 -31.89 -7.91 29.20
CA TRP A 847 -32.51 -9.05 28.52
C TRP A 847 -31.47 -10.16 28.31
N ASP A 848 -31.75 -11.36 28.81
CA ASP A 848 -30.91 -12.54 28.54
C ASP A 848 -31.16 -13.08 27.12
N PHE A 849 -32.44 -13.16 26.72
CA PHE A 849 -32.89 -13.52 25.38
C PHE A 849 -34.06 -12.62 24.95
N TYR A 850 -33.93 -11.98 23.79
CA TYR A 850 -34.98 -11.20 23.13
C TYR A 850 -35.22 -11.68 21.70
N VAL A 851 -36.48 -11.95 21.37
CA VAL A 851 -36.93 -12.28 20.00
C VAL A 851 -37.91 -11.21 19.55
N LYS A 852 -37.57 -10.50 18.48
CA LYS A 852 -38.35 -9.42 17.89
C LYS A 852 -39.52 -9.95 17.05
N ASP A 853 -40.50 -9.07 16.84
CA ASP A 853 -41.65 -9.27 15.95
C ASP A 853 -41.71 -8.13 14.93
N TYR A 854 -41.82 -8.47 13.65
CA TYR A 854 -42.34 -7.56 12.63
C TYR A 854 -43.77 -7.98 12.35
N ALA A 855 -44.73 -7.11 12.67
CA ALA A 855 -46.14 -7.43 12.91
C ALA A 855 -46.98 -7.97 11.72
N GLU A 856 -46.34 -8.37 10.62
CA GLU A 856 -46.95 -8.99 9.44
C GLU A 856 -46.25 -10.30 8.98
N ASP A 857 -45.11 -10.68 9.60
CA ASP A 857 -44.25 -11.81 9.20
C ASP A 857 -44.18 -12.97 10.22
N TYR A 858 -43.62 -14.11 9.82
CA TYR A 858 -43.40 -15.29 10.68
C TYR A 858 -42.05 -15.24 11.44
N ASP A 859 -41.69 -14.09 11.99
CA ASP A 859 -40.44 -13.89 12.76
C ASP A 859 -40.38 -14.83 13.99
N GLY A 860 -39.20 -15.35 14.32
CA GLY A 860 -39.01 -16.29 15.44
C GLY A 860 -37.66 -17.02 15.48
N ILE A 861 -37.54 -17.97 16.42
CA ILE A 861 -36.42 -18.90 16.64
C ILE A 861 -36.99 -20.31 16.88
N GLN A 862 -36.17 -21.37 17.05
CA GLN A 862 -36.69 -22.72 17.32
C GLN A 862 -37.70 -22.73 18.49
N LYS A 863 -38.93 -23.16 18.21
CA LYS A 863 -40.06 -23.23 19.14
C LYS A 863 -39.79 -24.12 20.34
N LEU A 864 -38.92 -25.12 20.20
CA LEU A 864 -38.54 -26.07 21.24
C LEU A 864 -37.10 -25.78 21.68
N GLN A 865 -36.94 -24.99 22.73
CA GLN A 865 -35.64 -24.72 23.35
C GLN A 865 -35.36 -25.86 24.34
N GLY A 866 -34.70 -26.91 23.83
CA GLY A 866 -34.51 -28.20 24.50
C GLY A 866 -35.63 -29.21 24.21
N SER A 867 -35.62 -30.36 24.89
CA SER A 867 -36.60 -31.43 24.69
C SER A 867 -36.95 -32.15 25.99
N LYS A 868 -37.95 -33.05 25.96
CA LYS A 868 -38.27 -33.92 27.11
C LYS A 868 -37.11 -34.85 27.54
N SER A 869 -36.03 -34.95 26.76
CA SER A 869 -34.83 -35.73 27.05
C SER A 869 -33.59 -34.88 27.36
N MET A 870 -33.67 -33.55 27.19
CA MET A 870 -32.52 -32.65 27.25
C MET A 870 -32.95 -31.23 27.71
N PRO A 871 -32.54 -30.74 28.89
CA PRO A 871 -32.73 -29.35 29.26
C PRO A 871 -31.87 -28.44 28.36
N ALA A 872 -32.29 -27.19 28.17
CA ALA A 872 -31.54 -26.22 27.39
C ALA A 872 -30.24 -25.75 28.09
N GLY A 873 -30.18 -25.81 29.43
CA GLY A 873 -28.94 -25.59 30.18
C GLY A 873 -28.48 -24.14 30.33
N ASN A 874 -29.25 -23.14 29.84
CA ASN A 874 -28.82 -21.74 29.97
C ASN A 874 -29.05 -21.21 31.39
N GLU A 875 -28.09 -20.45 31.92
CA GLU A 875 -28.17 -19.76 33.20
C GLU A 875 -28.67 -18.31 33.01
N PHE A 876 -29.57 -17.84 33.88
CA PHE A 876 -30.25 -16.55 33.75
C PHE A 876 -29.75 -15.45 34.70
N SER A 877 -29.80 -14.20 34.24
CA SER A 877 -29.38 -13.03 35.03
C SER A 877 -30.37 -12.72 36.15
N SER A 878 -29.94 -12.88 37.41
CA SER A 878 -30.78 -12.56 38.58
C SER A 878 -31.40 -11.15 38.55
N THR A 879 -30.71 -10.17 37.96
CA THR A 879 -31.11 -8.76 37.87
C THR A 879 -31.86 -8.38 36.60
N ALA A 880 -31.96 -9.26 35.59
CA ALA A 880 -32.58 -8.93 34.30
C ALA A 880 -34.03 -8.45 34.45
N SER A 881 -34.44 -7.57 33.54
CA SER A 881 -35.85 -7.23 33.31
C SER A 881 -36.60 -8.42 32.72
N TRP A 882 -35.99 -9.12 31.75
CA TRP A 882 -36.55 -10.31 31.11
C TRP A 882 -35.52 -11.44 31.00
N HIS A 883 -35.91 -12.64 31.45
CA HIS A 883 -35.16 -13.87 31.21
C HIS A 883 -35.44 -14.38 29.79
N PHE A 884 -36.67 -14.22 29.29
CA PHE A 884 -36.99 -14.52 27.90
C PHE A 884 -38.18 -13.67 27.43
N ASP A 885 -37.93 -12.75 26.50
CA ASP A 885 -38.92 -11.84 25.92
C ASP A 885 -39.15 -12.20 24.44
N ASN A 886 -40.15 -13.05 24.19
CA ASN A 886 -40.46 -13.57 22.86
C ASN A 886 -41.66 -12.84 22.26
N ASN A 887 -41.42 -11.95 21.29
CA ASN A 887 -42.48 -11.24 20.59
C ASN A 887 -42.93 -11.96 19.31
N GLY A 888 -42.10 -12.83 18.73
CA GLY A 888 -42.30 -13.47 17.42
C GLY A 888 -43.58 -14.31 17.28
N ALA A 889 -43.79 -14.92 16.11
CA ALA A 889 -45.09 -15.40 15.66
C ALA A 889 -45.76 -16.49 16.54
N TYR A 890 -45.01 -17.24 17.36
CA TYR A 890 -45.50 -18.37 18.16
C TYR A 890 -44.92 -18.40 19.59
N GLU A 891 -45.56 -19.17 20.48
CA GLU A 891 -45.09 -19.39 21.85
C GLU A 891 -43.97 -20.46 21.89
N ILE A 892 -42.89 -20.17 22.61
CA ILE A 892 -41.74 -21.08 22.79
C ILE A 892 -41.99 -22.01 23.98
N SER A 893 -41.62 -23.28 23.84
CA SER A 893 -41.50 -24.24 24.96
C SER A 893 -40.04 -24.32 25.40
N TYR A 894 -39.75 -23.93 26.65
CA TYR A 894 -38.40 -23.88 27.19
C TYR A 894 -38.19 -24.96 28.26
N PHE A 895 -37.28 -25.91 28.01
CA PHE A 895 -36.99 -27.02 28.91
C PHE A 895 -35.77 -26.73 29.79
N TYR A 896 -35.85 -26.94 31.11
CA TYR A 896 -34.79 -26.59 32.07
C TYR A 896 -34.57 -27.65 33.16
N ASP A 897 -33.37 -27.74 33.75
CA ASP A 897 -33.17 -28.59 34.93
C ASP A 897 -33.75 -27.92 36.18
N ASN A 898 -34.81 -28.51 36.75
CA ASN A 898 -35.39 -28.05 38.01
C ASN A 898 -34.48 -28.37 39.23
N GLY A 899 -33.37 -29.10 39.04
CA GLY A 899 -32.29 -29.26 40.02
C GLY A 899 -31.28 -28.10 40.04
N SER A 900 -31.15 -27.35 38.95
CA SER A 900 -30.11 -26.33 38.74
C SER A 900 -30.68 -24.93 38.95
N ALA A 901 -30.45 -24.33 40.12
CA ALA A 901 -31.05 -23.05 40.49
C ALA A 901 -30.80 -21.87 39.50
N PRO A 902 -29.63 -21.76 38.82
CA PRO A 902 -29.42 -20.74 37.78
C PRO A 902 -30.21 -20.97 36.48
N GLU A 903 -30.60 -22.21 36.18
CA GLU A 903 -31.38 -22.57 34.97
C GLU A 903 -32.90 -22.34 35.13
N ILE A 904 -33.39 -22.05 36.34
CA ILE A 904 -34.83 -21.88 36.58
C ILE A 904 -35.25 -20.46 36.17
N PRO A 905 -36.06 -20.29 35.11
CA PRO A 905 -36.52 -18.95 34.71
C PRO A 905 -37.55 -18.39 35.70
N ASP A 906 -37.48 -17.09 35.97
CA ASP A 906 -38.50 -16.39 36.75
C ASP A 906 -39.76 -16.22 35.89
N ALA A 907 -40.88 -16.82 36.31
CA ALA A 907 -42.16 -16.71 35.60
C ALA A 907 -42.73 -15.28 35.56
N GLY A 908 -42.21 -14.34 36.36
CA GLY A 908 -42.47 -12.91 36.25
C GLY A 908 -41.67 -12.20 35.16
N LYS A 909 -40.71 -12.88 34.53
CA LYS A 909 -39.76 -12.36 33.52
C LYS A 909 -39.79 -13.16 32.20
N LEU A 910 -40.93 -13.80 31.91
CA LEU A 910 -41.20 -14.53 30.67
C LEU A 910 -42.36 -13.90 29.90
N TYR A 911 -42.17 -13.64 28.60
CA TYR A 911 -43.23 -13.24 27.68
C TYR A 911 -43.33 -14.24 26.53
N ARG A 912 -44.51 -14.85 26.35
CA ARG A 912 -44.80 -15.90 25.35
C ARG A 912 -43.78 -17.04 25.31
N VAL A 913 -43.34 -17.45 26.50
CA VAL A 913 -42.53 -18.65 26.74
C VAL A 913 -43.19 -19.49 27.83
N SER A 914 -43.34 -20.79 27.55
CA SER A 914 -43.90 -21.79 28.45
C SER A 914 -42.77 -22.61 29.08
N PRO A 915 -42.46 -22.43 30.38
CA PRO A 915 -41.33 -23.08 31.05
C PRO A 915 -41.69 -24.51 31.50
N LEU A 916 -40.94 -25.50 31.02
CA LEU A 916 -41.18 -26.93 31.23
C LEU A 916 -40.06 -27.57 32.09
N PRO A 917 -40.28 -27.81 33.39
CA PRO A 917 -39.26 -28.37 34.28
C PRO A 917 -38.95 -29.83 33.96
N LEU A 918 -37.66 -30.18 33.96
CA LEU A 918 -37.15 -31.54 33.90
C LEU A 918 -36.53 -31.96 35.25
N THR A 919 -36.28 -33.27 35.37
CA THR A 919 -35.48 -33.89 36.45
C THR A 919 -34.19 -34.50 35.88
N LEU A 920 -33.70 -33.90 34.79
CA LEU A 920 -32.50 -34.27 34.06
C LEU A 920 -31.54 -33.09 34.13
N SER A 921 -30.32 -33.32 34.58
CA SER A 921 -29.29 -32.29 34.64
C SER A 921 -28.75 -31.94 33.26
N SER A 922 -28.45 -30.65 33.05
CA SER A 922 -27.56 -30.22 31.97
C SER A 922 -26.17 -30.86 32.14
N SER A 923 -25.40 -30.96 31.05
CA SER A 923 -24.03 -31.50 31.07
C SER A 923 -23.00 -30.67 30.31
N CYS A 924 -23.46 -29.78 29.43
CA CYS A 924 -22.70 -28.73 28.74
C CYS A 924 -21.25 -29.06 28.34
N PRO A 925 -21.01 -30.13 27.56
CA PRO A 925 -19.69 -30.41 27.01
C PRO A 925 -19.35 -29.45 25.86
N LYS A 926 -18.18 -28.78 25.93
CA LYS A 926 -17.60 -28.08 24.76
C LYS A 926 -17.52 -29.03 23.56
N HIS A 927 -17.87 -28.58 22.37
CA HIS A 927 -17.64 -29.36 21.15
C HIS A 927 -16.20 -29.13 20.64
N TYR A 928 -15.72 -27.89 20.71
CA TYR A 928 -14.41 -27.45 20.25
C TYR A 928 -13.51 -26.96 21.41
N GLY A 929 -12.19 -26.93 21.17
CA GLY A 929 -11.22 -26.43 22.16
C GLY A 929 -10.92 -27.40 23.30
N ASN A 930 -10.15 -26.95 24.31
CA ASN A 930 -9.65 -27.74 25.45
C ASN A 930 -8.92 -29.08 25.12
N GLY A 931 -8.55 -29.29 23.86
CA GLY A 931 -7.93 -30.53 23.36
C GLY A 931 -8.64 -31.11 22.13
N ASN A 932 -9.88 -30.71 21.87
CA ASN A 932 -10.59 -31.01 20.64
C ASN A 932 -10.12 -30.07 19.52
N ASP A 933 -9.79 -30.63 18.36
CA ASP A 933 -9.48 -29.91 17.12
C ASP A 933 -10.78 -29.65 16.33
N ILE A 934 -10.78 -28.62 15.47
CA ILE A 934 -11.83 -28.42 14.45
C ILE A 934 -11.77 -29.53 13.41
N ARG A 935 -10.55 -30.01 13.09
CA ARG A 935 -10.34 -31.12 12.15
C ARG A 935 -10.49 -32.45 12.90
N LEU A 936 -11.66 -33.08 12.78
CA LEU A 936 -11.98 -34.37 13.39
C LEU A 936 -10.97 -35.44 12.97
N SER A 937 -10.47 -36.24 13.92
CA SER A 937 -9.71 -37.43 13.57
C SER A 937 -10.60 -38.46 12.87
N SER A 938 -10.01 -39.41 12.14
CA SER A 938 -10.76 -40.46 11.44
C SER A 938 -11.66 -41.32 12.35
N ALA A 939 -11.40 -41.32 13.67
CA ALA A 939 -12.26 -42.00 14.65
C ALA A 939 -13.45 -41.13 15.06
N GLU A 940 -13.25 -39.82 15.25
CA GLU A 940 -14.32 -38.87 15.60
C GLU A 940 -15.25 -38.61 14.41
N TYR A 941 -14.70 -38.55 13.19
CA TYR A 941 -15.47 -38.47 11.94
C TYR A 941 -16.41 -39.68 11.79
N ALA A 942 -15.90 -40.90 11.95
CA ALA A 942 -16.69 -42.12 11.88
C ALA A 942 -17.70 -42.24 13.03
N GLN A 943 -17.40 -41.67 14.20
CA GLN A 943 -18.37 -41.53 15.29
C GLN A 943 -19.49 -40.55 14.90
N ARG A 944 -19.17 -39.39 14.33
CA ARG A 944 -20.17 -38.42 13.86
C ARG A 944 -21.06 -38.95 12.73
N GLU A 945 -20.53 -39.75 11.81
CA GLU A 945 -21.35 -40.48 10.83
C GLU A 945 -22.31 -41.48 11.52
N THR A 946 -21.85 -42.12 12.58
CA THR A 946 -22.66 -43.05 13.40
C THR A 946 -23.72 -42.30 14.22
N ASP A 947 -23.39 -41.12 14.75
CA ASP A 947 -24.30 -40.22 15.47
C ASP A 947 -25.43 -39.78 14.54
N TYR A 948 -25.09 -39.22 13.37
CA TYR A 948 -26.04 -38.82 12.32
C TYR A 948 -26.95 -39.98 11.89
N GLY A 949 -26.38 -41.15 11.58
CA GLY A 949 -27.16 -42.32 11.16
C GLY A 949 -28.10 -42.85 12.24
N SER A 950 -27.71 -42.74 13.51
CA SER A 950 -28.53 -43.13 14.67
C SER A 950 -29.67 -42.14 14.93
N ALA A 951 -29.37 -40.84 14.83
CA ALA A 951 -30.34 -39.76 14.94
C ALA A 951 -31.37 -39.83 13.79
N SER A 952 -30.94 -39.98 12.54
CA SER A 952 -31.81 -40.16 11.38
C SER A 952 -32.70 -41.40 11.46
N SER A 953 -32.19 -42.52 11.98
CA SER A 953 -33.00 -43.72 12.24
C SER A 953 -34.10 -43.47 13.29
N SER A 954 -33.79 -42.64 14.30
CA SER A 954 -34.72 -42.28 15.38
C SER A 954 -35.75 -41.22 14.92
N TYR A 955 -35.33 -40.24 14.12
CA TYR A 955 -36.20 -39.27 13.45
C TYR A 955 -37.24 -39.98 12.59
N ASN A 956 -36.81 -40.89 11.70
CA ASN A 956 -37.71 -41.64 10.83
C ASN A 956 -38.70 -42.51 11.63
N SER A 957 -38.25 -43.09 12.76
CA SER A 957 -39.11 -43.84 13.68
C SER A 957 -40.16 -42.95 14.37
N ALA A 958 -39.79 -41.72 14.74
CA ALA A 958 -40.70 -40.72 15.29
C ALA A 958 -41.69 -40.21 14.24
N LEU A 959 -41.25 -39.93 13.00
CA LEU A 959 -42.10 -39.50 11.88
C LEU A 959 -43.13 -40.56 11.48
N LEU A 960 -42.76 -41.85 11.43
CA LEU A 960 -43.71 -42.93 11.22
C LEU A 960 -44.77 -42.99 12.34
N SER A 961 -44.36 -42.74 13.58
CA SER A 961 -45.23 -42.75 14.75
C SER A 961 -46.15 -41.52 14.82
N TYR A 962 -45.65 -40.35 14.39
CA TYR A 962 -46.41 -39.11 14.20
C TYR A 962 -47.54 -39.31 13.18
N ASN A 963 -47.21 -39.87 12.01
CA ASN A 963 -48.18 -40.14 10.95
C ASN A 963 -49.23 -41.20 11.34
N ALA A 964 -48.86 -42.13 12.22
CA ALA A 964 -49.77 -43.14 12.77
C ALA A 964 -50.64 -42.63 13.94
N ALA A 965 -50.34 -41.47 14.54
CA ALA A 965 -51.02 -40.98 15.73
C ALA A 965 -52.45 -40.48 15.46
N SER A 966 -53.39 -40.93 16.28
CA SER A 966 -54.85 -40.71 16.17
C SER A 966 -55.37 -39.41 16.78
N ASP A 967 -54.58 -38.78 17.65
CA ASP A 967 -54.98 -37.66 18.50
C ASP A 967 -53.88 -36.58 18.55
N SER A 968 -54.26 -35.41 19.08
CA SER A 968 -53.42 -34.22 19.24
C SER A 968 -52.18 -34.49 20.09
N ALA A 969 -52.37 -35.05 21.29
CA ALA A 969 -51.30 -35.23 22.27
C ALA A 969 -50.20 -36.21 21.80
N LEU A 970 -50.56 -37.32 21.14
CA LEU A 970 -49.57 -38.23 20.55
C LEU A 970 -48.84 -37.62 19.36
N ARG A 971 -49.53 -36.85 18.50
CA ARG A 971 -48.86 -36.11 17.40
C ARG A 971 -47.86 -35.11 17.95
N GLU A 972 -48.26 -34.31 18.95
CA GLU A 972 -47.37 -33.33 19.55
C GLU A 972 -46.17 -33.98 20.26
N TYR A 973 -46.37 -35.14 20.91
CA TYR A 973 -45.28 -35.93 21.48
C TYR A 973 -44.26 -36.36 20.43
N TYR A 974 -44.70 -36.90 19.28
CA TYR A 974 -43.78 -37.35 18.23
C TYR A 974 -43.14 -36.18 17.46
N ALA A 975 -43.81 -35.04 17.29
CA ALA A 975 -43.20 -33.83 16.73
C ALA A 975 -42.04 -33.32 17.61
N ARG A 976 -42.24 -33.30 18.94
CA ARG A 976 -41.18 -32.97 19.92
C ARG A 976 -40.03 -34.00 19.93
N GLN A 977 -40.25 -35.23 19.46
CA GLN A 977 -39.18 -36.23 19.27
C GLN A 977 -38.45 -36.03 17.94
N MET A 978 -39.17 -35.76 16.85
CA MET A 978 -38.58 -35.45 15.53
C MET A 978 -37.63 -34.25 15.63
N SER A 979 -38.06 -33.13 16.22
CA SER A 979 -37.23 -31.95 16.50
C SER A 979 -35.90 -32.31 17.19
N TYR A 980 -35.96 -33.04 18.31
CA TYR A 980 -34.77 -33.45 19.05
C TYR A 980 -33.81 -34.33 18.23
N TYR A 981 -34.33 -35.26 17.42
CA TYR A 981 -33.49 -36.07 16.55
C TYR A 981 -32.96 -35.28 15.34
N ASN A 982 -33.64 -34.22 14.89
CA ASN A 982 -33.15 -33.31 13.86
C ASN A 982 -31.91 -32.54 14.37
N THR A 983 -32.00 -31.90 15.55
CA THR A 983 -30.85 -31.20 16.18
C THR A 983 -29.62 -32.12 16.31
N LEU A 984 -29.82 -33.42 16.62
CA LEU A 984 -28.73 -34.40 16.67
C LEU A 984 -28.18 -34.82 15.29
N MET A 985 -29.01 -34.80 14.24
CA MET A 985 -28.54 -34.97 12.85
C MET A 985 -27.74 -33.75 12.41
N ASP A 986 -28.32 -32.56 12.55
CA ASP A 986 -27.77 -31.30 12.05
C ASP A 986 -26.41 -31.02 12.69
N ARG A 987 -26.31 -31.09 14.02
CA ARG A 987 -25.03 -30.94 14.74
C ARG A 987 -23.97 -31.92 14.25
N ALA A 988 -24.34 -33.18 14.01
CA ALA A 988 -23.40 -34.20 13.54
C ALA A 988 -22.96 -34.00 12.09
N ALA A 989 -23.85 -33.52 11.22
CA ALA A 989 -23.54 -33.17 9.83
C ALA A 989 -22.71 -31.89 9.75
N TYR A 990 -23.07 -30.83 10.49
CA TYR A 990 -22.36 -29.56 10.52
C TYR A 990 -20.94 -29.71 11.07
N ASP A 991 -20.73 -30.48 12.15
CA ASP A 991 -19.38 -30.81 12.64
C ASP A 991 -18.51 -31.48 11.55
N ILE A 992 -19.10 -32.36 10.73
CA ILE A 992 -18.40 -33.00 9.62
C ILE A 992 -18.13 -32.02 8.47
N VAL A 993 -19.11 -31.22 8.04
CA VAL A 993 -18.93 -30.24 6.95
C VAL A 993 -17.87 -29.20 7.33
N ARG A 994 -17.93 -28.67 8.55
CA ARG A 994 -16.91 -27.80 9.14
C ARG A 994 -15.53 -28.46 9.13
N SER A 995 -15.42 -29.72 9.58
CA SER A 995 -14.16 -30.46 9.54
C SER A 995 -13.65 -30.77 8.13
N ASN A 996 -14.51 -30.88 7.11
CA ASN A 996 -14.11 -31.04 5.71
C ASN A 996 -13.56 -29.71 5.15
N MET A 997 -14.22 -28.60 5.47
CA MET A 997 -13.82 -27.25 5.06
C MET A 997 -12.60 -26.72 5.84
N ALA A 998 -12.24 -27.37 6.96
CA ALA A 998 -11.06 -27.05 7.77
C ALA A 998 -9.80 -27.78 7.31
N ASP A 999 -9.90 -28.60 6.26
CA ASP A 999 -8.74 -29.20 5.63
C ASP A 999 -7.99 -28.17 4.78
N SER A 1000 -6.66 -28.17 4.92
CA SER A 1000 -5.70 -27.56 4.00
C SER A 1000 -6.02 -27.82 2.51
N ILE A 1001 -6.60 -28.98 2.18
CA ILE A 1001 -7.01 -29.37 0.82
C ILE A 1001 -8.52 -29.31 0.68
N VAL A 1002 -9.05 -28.66 -0.37
CA VAL A 1002 -10.49 -28.59 -0.65
C VAL A 1002 -11.11 -29.99 -0.81
N GLN A 1003 -12.15 -30.28 -0.02
CA GLN A 1003 -12.87 -31.56 -0.01
C GLN A 1003 -14.22 -31.49 -0.76
N ASP A 1004 -14.18 -31.10 -2.05
CA ASP A 1004 -15.37 -30.82 -2.87
C ASP A 1004 -16.43 -31.93 -2.86
N SER A 1005 -16.00 -33.17 -3.09
CA SER A 1005 -16.86 -34.35 -3.17
C SER A 1005 -17.43 -34.78 -1.82
N LEU A 1006 -16.78 -34.42 -0.70
CA LEU A 1006 -17.35 -34.60 0.63
C LEU A 1006 -18.37 -33.50 0.94
N TYR A 1007 -18.10 -32.23 0.58
CA TYR A 1007 -19.05 -31.13 0.73
C TYR A 1007 -20.37 -31.45 0.01
N VAL A 1008 -20.32 -31.77 -1.30
CA VAL A 1008 -21.52 -32.12 -2.07
C VAL A 1008 -22.26 -33.32 -1.47
N ALA A 1009 -21.53 -34.37 -1.08
CA ALA A 1009 -22.13 -35.57 -0.47
C ALA A 1009 -22.70 -35.35 0.95
N TRP A 1010 -22.46 -34.19 1.58
CA TRP A 1010 -23.11 -33.79 2.83
C TRP A 1010 -24.25 -32.80 2.61
N GLN A 1011 -24.18 -31.89 1.62
CA GLN A 1011 -25.34 -31.09 1.23
C GLN A 1011 -26.48 -31.98 0.69
N ASP A 1012 -26.17 -32.98 -0.13
CA ASP A 1012 -27.12 -34.02 -0.59
C ASP A 1012 -27.76 -34.83 0.56
N LYS A 1013 -27.07 -34.95 1.72
CA LYS A 1013 -27.59 -35.62 2.93
C LYS A 1013 -28.43 -34.69 3.81
N LEU A 1014 -28.12 -33.39 3.82
CA LEU A 1014 -28.89 -32.39 4.55
C LEU A 1014 -30.23 -32.14 3.86
N GLY A 1015 -30.23 -31.90 2.55
CA GLY A 1015 -31.44 -31.79 1.73
C GLY A 1015 -32.41 -30.68 2.20
N THR A 1016 -31.89 -29.64 2.86
CA THR A 1016 -32.61 -28.46 3.32
C THR A 1016 -32.58 -27.34 2.27
N TYR A 1017 -33.42 -26.32 2.46
CA TYR A 1017 -33.40 -25.10 1.65
C TYR A 1017 -32.02 -24.44 1.65
N ALA A 1018 -31.46 -24.14 2.83
CA ALA A 1018 -30.12 -23.56 2.97
C ALA A 1018 -29.02 -24.40 2.31
N SER A 1019 -29.01 -25.74 2.49
CA SER A 1019 -28.04 -26.61 1.79
C SER A 1019 -28.19 -26.60 0.27
N SER A 1020 -29.37 -26.23 -0.25
CA SER A 1020 -29.63 -26.09 -1.68
C SER A 1020 -29.16 -24.73 -2.21
N GLU A 1021 -29.30 -23.64 -1.45
CA GLU A 1021 -28.69 -22.34 -1.77
C GLU A 1021 -27.16 -22.43 -1.74
N GLY A 1022 -26.57 -23.05 -0.71
CA GLY A 1022 -25.13 -23.34 -0.64
C GLY A 1022 -24.61 -24.27 -1.75
N MET A 1023 -25.50 -24.99 -2.44
CA MET A 1023 -25.20 -25.75 -3.65
C MET A 1023 -25.36 -24.95 -4.96
N VAL A 1024 -26.26 -23.95 -5.02
CA VAL A 1024 -26.27 -22.95 -6.11
C VAL A 1024 -24.91 -22.26 -6.16
N ASP A 1025 -24.41 -21.82 -5.00
CA ASP A 1025 -23.17 -21.06 -4.90
C ASP A 1025 -21.95 -21.95 -5.15
N TYR A 1026 -21.96 -23.21 -4.71
CA TYR A 1026 -20.96 -24.21 -5.14
C TYR A 1026 -20.89 -24.34 -6.68
N TYR A 1027 -22.04 -24.35 -7.37
CA TYR A 1027 -22.05 -24.39 -8.83
C TYR A 1027 -21.62 -23.07 -9.49
N ILE A 1028 -21.72 -21.93 -8.80
CA ILE A 1028 -21.13 -20.66 -9.26
C ILE A 1028 -19.61 -20.71 -9.13
N GLN A 1029 -19.08 -21.11 -7.97
CA GLN A 1029 -17.64 -21.33 -7.70
C GLN A 1029 -16.99 -22.27 -8.72
N LYS A 1030 -17.68 -23.34 -9.15
CA LYS A 1030 -17.17 -24.27 -10.16
C LYS A 1030 -17.40 -23.83 -11.61
N GLY A 1031 -17.90 -22.60 -11.84
CA GLY A 1031 -18.21 -22.07 -13.18
C GLY A 1031 -19.37 -22.80 -13.90
N GLU A 1032 -20.09 -23.66 -13.20
CA GLU A 1032 -21.16 -24.50 -13.74
C GLU A 1032 -22.51 -23.76 -13.76
N TYR A 1033 -22.52 -22.52 -14.27
CA TYR A 1033 -23.63 -21.56 -14.13
C TYR A 1033 -25.02 -22.09 -14.56
N THR A 1034 -25.08 -23.05 -15.50
CA THR A 1034 -26.35 -23.70 -15.89
C THR A 1034 -26.87 -24.67 -14.81
N LYS A 1035 -25.99 -25.34 -14.04
CA LYS A 1035 -26.40 -26.11 -12.87
C LYS A 1035 -26.83 -25.19 -11.73
N ALA A 1036 -26.09 -24.10 -11.48
CA ALA A 1036 -26.45 -23.09 -10.49
C ALA A 1036 -27.87 -22.57 -10.74
N TRP A 1037 -28.14 -22.07 -11.96
CA TRP A 1037 -29.46 -21.59 -12.34
C TRP A 1037 -30.55 -22.67 -12.20
N ASN A 1038 -30.34 -23.87 -12.73
CA ASN A 1038 -31.34 -24.95 -12.64
C ASN A 1038 -31.58 -25.44 -11.20
N THR A 1039 -30.61 -25.26 -10.30
CA THR A 1039 -30.76 -25.59 -8.88
C THR A 1039 -31.61 -24.51 -8.19
N ALA A 1040 -31.32 -23.23 -8.45
CA ALA A 1040 -32.09 -22.10 -7.94
C ALA A 1040 -33.56 -22.13 -8.43
N ASP A 1041 -33.77 -22.29 -9.75
CA ASP A 1041 -35.09 -22.42 -10.40
C ASP A 1041 -35.90 -23.62 -9.87
N SER A 1042 -35.25 -24.62 -9.25
CA SER A 1042 -35.91 -25.78 -8.66
C SER A 1042 -36.39 -25.58 -7.22
N LEU A 1043 -35.96 -24.52 -6.52
CA LEU A 1043 -36.26 -24.31 -5.09
C LEU A 1043 -37.77 -24.23 -4.82
N GLU A 1044 -38.54 -23.50 -5.65
CA GLU A 1044 -40.00 -23.35 -5.50
C GLU A 1044 -40.80 -24.65 -5.76
N TYR A 1045 -40.16 -25.67 -6.35
CA TYR A 1045 -40.76 -26.98 -6.63
C TYR A 1045 -40.34 -28.05 -5.63
N ASN A 1046 -39.16 -27.89 -5.01
CA ASN A 1046 -38.57 -28.86 -4.08
C ASN A 1046 -38.93 -28.58 -2.61
N PHE A 1047 -39.21 -27.32 -2.24
CA PHE A 1047 -39.45 -26.89 -0.85
C PHE A 1047 -40.80 -26.19 -0.67
N THR A 1048 -41.42 -26.33 0.52
CA THR A 1048 -42.66 -25.63 0.84
C THR A 1048 -42.37 -24.18 1.22
N PHE A 1049 -42.58 -23.24 0.30
CA PHE A 1049 -42.37 -21.82 0.58
C PHE A 1049 -43.39 -21.25 1.58
N THR A 1050 -42.87 -20.54 2.59
CA THR A 1050 -43.63 -19.64 3.47
C THR A 1050 -43.90 -18.29 2.77
N SER A 1051 -44.58 -17.35 3.43
CA SER A 1051 -44.75 -15.99 2.88
C SER A 1051 -43.43 -15.22 2.77
N TYR A 1052 -42.49 -15.50 3.69
CA TYR A 1052 -41.14 -14.94 3.67
C TYR A 1052 -40.39 -15.46 2.43
N ASP A 1053 -40.32 -16.78 2.24
CA ASP A 1053 -39.61 -17.40 1.11
C ASP A 1053 -40.24 -16.98 -0.23
N SER A 1054 -41.57 -16.86 -0.30
CA SER A 1054 -42.31 -16.34 -1.46
C SER A 1054 -42.03 -14.87 -1.79
N THR A 1055 -41.50 -14.10 -0.83
CA THR A 1055 -41.13 -12.69 -0.97
C THR A 1055 -39.64 -12.53 -1.28
N GLU A 1056 -38.79 -13.41 -0.73
CA GLU A 1056 -37.34 -13.42 -0.91
C GLU A 1056 -36.91 -14.01 -2.27
N TYR A 1057 -37.51 -15.15 -2.66
CA TYR A 1057 -37.11 -15.90 -3.86
C TYR A 1057 -37.03 -15.07 -5.16
N PRO A 1058 -37.94 -14.11 -5.45
CA PRO A 1058 -37.77 -13.21 -6.60
C PRO A 1058 -36.51 -12.34 -6.55
N TYR A 1059 -36.09 -11.86 -5.37
CA TYR A 1059 -34.86 -11.10 -5.20
C TYR A 1059 -33.62 -12.01 -5.32
N TYR A 1060 -33.69 -13.22 -4.79
CA TYR A 1060 -32.64 -14.23 -4.94
C TYR A 1060 -32.41 -14.60 -6.41
N MET A 1061 -33.48 -14.85 -7.17
CA MET A 1061 -33.39 -15.13 -8.60
C MET A 1061 -32.85 -13.93 -9.40
N GLU A 1062 -33.23 -12.69 -9.08
CA GLU A 1062 -32.64 -11.51 -9.74
C GLU A 1062 -31.15 -11.34 -9.39
N LEU A 1063 -30.74 -11.55 -8.14
CA LEU A 1063 -29.33 -11.51 -7.75
C LEU A 1063 -28.51 -12.57 -8.51
N LYS A 1064 -28.99 -13.81 -8.52
CA LYS A 1064 -28.30 -14.92 -9.19
C LYS A 1064 -28.29 -14.78 -10.70
N GLU A 1065 -29.31 -14.15 -11.31
CA GLU A 1065 -29.26 -13.76 -12.74
C GLU A 1065 -28.10 -12.80 -13.00
N LEU A 1066 -28.05 -11.68 -12.28
CA LEU A 1066 -26.99 -10.66 -12.43
C LEU A 1066 -25.59 -11.23 -12.21
N GLN A 1067 -25.42 -12.02 -11.14
CA GLN A 1067 -24.14 -12.63 -10.79
C GLN A 1067 -23.66 -13.57 -11.90
N ILE A 1068 -24.57 -14.40 -12.42
CA ILE A 1068 -24.27 -15.32 -13.52
C ILE A 1068 -24.03 -14.56 -14.84
N GLU A 1069 -24.63 -13.39 -15.06
CA GLU A 1069 -24.33 -12.53 -16.21
C GLU A 1069 -22.90 -11.94 -16.12
N TRP A 1070 -22.52 -11.28 -15.02
CA TRP A 1070 -21.20 -10.64 -14.94
C TRP A 1070 -20.04 -11.64 -14.92
N LEU A 1071 -20.22 -12.81 -14.30
CA LEU A 1071 -19.20 -13.87 -14.31
C LEU A 1071 -19.03 -14.49 -15.73
N LYS A 1072 -20.10 -14.60 -16.52
CA LYS A 1072 -20.01 -15.04 -17.93
C LYS A 1072 -19.28 -14.03 -18.83
N ASP A 1073 -19.31 -12.74 -18.50
CA ASP A 1073 -18.51 -11.70 -19.18
C ASP A 1073 -17.03 -11.74 -18.79
N GLY A 1074 -16.62 -12.55 -17.80
CA GLY A 1074 -15.29 -12.50 -17.20
C GLY A 1074 -15.05 -11.22 -16.38
N ARG A 1075 -16.10 -10.75 -15.68
CA ARG A 1075 -16.06 -9.62 -14.74
C ARG A 1075 -16.21 -10.13 -13.31
N ASP A 1076 -15.53 -9.50 -12.36
CA ASP A 1076 -15.66 -9.73 -10.93
C ASP A 1076 -16.52 -8.64 -10.26
N VAL A 1077 -16.65 -8.71 -8.92
CA VAL A 1077 -17.44 -7.74 -8.12
C VAL A 1077 -16.89 -6.31 -8.15
N PHE A 1078 -15.69 -6.06 -8.70
CA PHE A 1078 -15.13 -4.72 -8.90
C PHE A 1078 -15.46 -4.18 -10.30
N GLY A 1079 -15.65 -5.07 -11.28
CA GLY A 1079 -16.01 -4.79 -12.67
C GLY A 1079 -17.50 -4.52 -12.94
N LEU A 1080 -18.32 -4.22 -11.93
CA LEU A 1080 -19.76 -4.00 -12.13
C LEU A 1080 -20.08 -2.63 -12.77
N THR A 1081 -21.12 -2.61 -13.58
CA THR A 1081 -21.69 -1.41 -14.22
C THR A 1081 -22.54 -0.58 -13.25
N PRO A 1082 -22.83 0.71 -13.55
CA PRO A 1082 -23.74 1.52 -12.75
C PRO A 1082 -25.15 0.94 -12.64
N THR A 1083 -25.63 0.20 -13.65
CA THR A 1083 -26.95 -0.44 -13.64
C THR A 1083 -26.99 -1.63 -12.68
N GLU A 1084 -25.97 -2.49 -12.70
CA GLU A 1084 -25.86 -3.63 -11.76
C GLU A 1084 -25.74 -3.13 -10.32
N LYS A 1085 -24.91 -2.12 -10.04
CA LYS A 1085 -24.81 -1.50 -8.70
C LYS A 1085 -26.14 -0.91 -8.23
N SER A 1086 -26.89 -0.27 -9.13
CA SER A 1086 -28.22 0.27 -8.82
C SER A 1086 -29.24 -0.84 -8.50
N LYS A 1087 -29.19 -1.98 -9.20
CA LYS A 1087 -30.03 -3.15 -8.87
C LYS A 1087 -29.62 -3.77 -7.54
N LEU A 1088 -28.33 -4.00 -7.33
CA LEU A 1088 -27.80 -4.55 -6.07
C LEU A 1088 -28.20 -3.69 -4.86
N ALA A 1089 -28.16 -2.36 -4.96
CA ALA A 1089 -28.60 -1.48 -3.88
C ALA A 1089 -30.10 -1.64 -3.58
N VAL A 1090 -30.94 -1.78 -4.62
CA VAL A 1090 -32.38 -2.06 -4.45
C VAL A 1090 -32.60 -3.42 -3.79
N ILE A 1091 -31.84 -4.46 -4.16
CA ILE A 1091 -31.92 -5.78 -3.51
C ILE A 1091 -31.47 -5.69 -2.05
N ALA A 1092 -30.31 -5.08 -1.77
CA ALA A 1092 -29.73 -4.92 -0.43
C ALA A 1092 -30.64 -4.17 0.55
N ASP A 1093 -31.43 -3.21 0.06
CA ASP A 1093 -32.38 -2.42 0.87
C ASP A 1093 -33.81 -3.02 0.92
N SER A 1094 -34.20 -3.88 -0.03
CA SER A 1094 -35.56 -4.46 -0.12
C SER A 1094 -35.66 -5.88 0.43
N SER A 1095 -34.60 -6.68 0.28
CA SER A 1095 -34.54 -8.06 0.76
C SER A 1095 -34.04 -8.10 2.22
N ARG A 1096 -34.78 -8.86 3.05
CA ARG A 1096 -34.33 -9.26 4.39
C ARG A 1096 -33.47 -10.53 4.35
N GLY A 1097 -33.62 -11.37 3.32
CA GLY A 1097 -33.01 -12.70 3.23
C GLY A 1097 -31.63 -12.77 2.57
N THR A 1098 -31.29 -13.98 2.12
CA THR A 1098 -30.05 -14.38 1.42
C THR A 1098 -29.64 -13.36 0.35
N ALA A 1099 -30.56 -12.94 -0.53
CA ALA A 1099 -30.25 -12.02 -1.62
C ALA A 1099 -29.81 -10.64 -1.10
N GLY A 1100 -30.46 -10.15 -0.05
CA GLY A 1100 -30.13 -8.91 0.61
C GLY A 1100 -28.79 -8.98 1.32
N ALA A 1101 -28.50 -10.07 2.05
CA ALA A 1101 -27.22 -10.25 2.74
C ALA A 1101 -26.05 -10.31 1.76
N GLN A 1102 -26.15 -11.14 0.72
CA GLN A 1102 -25.14 -11.23 -0.33
C GLN A 1102 -24.95 -9.88 -1.07
N ALA A 1103 -26.04 -9.16 -1.39
CA ALA A 1103 -25.95 -7.85 -2.02
C ALA A 1103 -25.32 -6.80 -1.09
N ARG A 1104 -25.63 -6.81 0.21
CA ARG A 1104 -25.00 -5.98 1.24
C ARG A 1104 -23.49 -6.25 1.31
N GLY A 1105 -23.07 -7.51 1.34
CA GLY A 1105 -21.65 -7.91 1.34
C GLY A 1105 -20.89 -7.47 0.09
N ILE A 1106 -21.44 -7.70 -1.11
CA ILE A 1106 -20.83 -7.20 -2.38
C ILE A 1106 -20.66 -5.68 -2.33
N LEU A 1107 -21.68 -4.96 -1.88
CA LEU A 1107 -21.68 -3.49 -1.87
C LEU A 1107 -20.78 -2.90 -0.79
N SER A 1108 -20.76 -3.44 0.44
CA SER A 1108 -19.86 -2.96 1.49
C SER A 1108 -18.39 -3.26 1.15
N PHE A 1109 -18.12 -4.40 0.51
CA PHE A 1109 -16.77 -4.80 0.12
C PHE A 1109 -16.23 -4.03 -1.08
N ALA A 1110 -16.97 -3.95 -2.19
CA ALA A 1110 -16.47 -3.35 -3.42
C ALA A 1110 -16.81 -1.85 -3.57
N TYR A 1111 -17.87 -1.36 -2.92
CA TYR A 1111 -18.49 -0.05 -3.20
C TYR A 1111 -18.99 0.71 -1.97
N ASP A 1112 -18.27 0.64 -0.84
CA ASP A 1112 -18.51 1.39 0.41
C ASP A 1112 -18.65 2.93 0.24
N SER A 1113 -18.08 3.48 -0.83
CA SER A 1113 -18.24 4.88 -1.24
C SER A 1113 -19.65 5.21 -1.75
N LEU A 1114 -20.37 4.21 -2.26
CA LEU A 1114 -21.73 4.31 -2.82
C LEU A 1114 -22.82 3.76 -1.88
N TYR A 1115 -22.48 2.78 -1.04
CA TYR A 1115 -23.42 2.08 -0.16
C TYR A 1115 -22.90 2.00 1.28
N SER A 1116 -23.80 2.11 2.25
CA SER A 1116 -23.46 2.06 3.68
C SER A 1116 -24.65 1.51 4.46
N TYR A 1117 -24.60 0.21 4.79
CA TYR A 1117 -25.61 -0.45 5.60
C TYR A 1117 -25.25 -0.38 7.09
N VAL A 1118 -26.22 -0.03 7.93
CA VAL A 1118 -26.11 -0.11 9.38
C VAL A 1118 -27.40 -0.70 9.93
N ASN A 1119 -27.36 -1.96 10.37
CA ASN A 1119 -28.49 -2.55 11.11
C ASN A 1119 -28.55 -1.87 12.50
N CYS A 1120 -29.43 -0.89 12.62
CA CYS A 1120 -29.78 -0.23 13.89
C CYS A 1120 -31.05 -0.86 14.47
N ILE A 1121 -30.92 -1.54 15.61
CA ILE A 1121 -32.05 -2.14 16.32
C ILE A 1121 -32.82 -1.09 17.13
N SER A 1122 -34.10 -1.34 17.35
CA SER A 1122 -34.89 -0.67 18.39
C SER A 1122 -34.78 -1.45 19.72
N MET A 1123 -34.62 -0.73 20.83
CA MET A 1123 -34.76 -1.32 22.17
C MET A 1123 -36.16 -1.92 22.40
N PRO A 1124 -36.30 -3.00 23.19
CA PRO A 1124 -37.59 -3.61 23.49
C PRO A 1124 -38.53 -2.70 24.29
N ASP A 1125 -39.86 -2.86 24.11
CA ASP A 1125 -40.85 -2.08 24.87
C ASP A 1125 -41.01 -2.60 26.31
N THR A 1126 -40.42 -1.86 27.26
CA THR A 1126 -40.56 -2.09 28.71
C THR A 1126 -41.98 -1.93 29.26
N SER A 1127 -42.97 -1.49 28.46
CA SER A 1127 -44.37 -1.34 28.91
C SER A 1127 -45.16 -2.65 29.00
N GLN A 1128 -44.63 -3.73 28.41
CA GLN A 1128 -45.28 -5.05 28.39
C GLN A 1128 -45.42 -5.67 29.78
N LYS A 1129 -46.41 -6.56 29.93
CA LYS A 1129 -46.73 -7.20 31.22
C LYS A 1129 -46.61 -8.71 31.13
N SER A 1130 -45.74 -9.26 31.96
CA SER A 1130 -45.60 -10.71 32.21
C SER A 1130 -46.97 -11.34 32.46
N SER A 1131 -47.28 -12.43 31.76
CA SER A 1131 -48.52 -13.19 31.95
C SER A 1131 -48.25 -14.39 32.86
N PRO A 1132 -48.73 -14.40 34.12
CA PRO A 1132 -48.42 -15.50 35.03
C PRO A 1132 -49.17 -16.77 34.61
N VAL A 1133 -48.42 -17.81 34.23
CA VAL A 1133 -48.99 -19.13 33.92
C VAL A 1133 -49.58 -19.73 35.21
N THR A 1134 -50.89 -20.00 35.20
CA THR A 1134 -51.57 -20.68 36.30
C THR A 1134 -51.32 -22.18 36.21
N ASN A 1135 -50.85 -22.78 37.32
CA ASN A 1135 -50.83 -24.24 37.46
C ASN A 1135 -52.25 -24.82 37.30
N GLY A 1136 -52.52 -25.42 36.14
CA GLY A 1136 -53.78 -26.07 35.81
C GLY A 1136 -53.53 -27.29 34.95
N ASN A 1137 -53.94 -28.47 35.43
CA ASN A 1137 -53.71 -29.73 34.72
C ASN A 1137 -54.34 -29.71 33.32
N ASP A 1138 -53.59 -30.17 32.32
CA ASP A 1138 -54.10 -30.40 30.97
C ASP A 1138 -55.25 -31.42 30.96
N ASN A 1139 -56.47 -30.90 30.94
CA ASN A 1139 -57.57 -31.54 30.23
C ASN A 1139 -57.73 -30.76 28.92
N GLU A 1140 -57.50 -31.41 27.79
CA GLU A 1140 -57.60 -30.78 26.46
C GLU A 1140 -58.94 -30.05 26.32
N ASN A 1141 -58.87 -28.74 26.05
CA ASN A 1141 -60.06 -27.94 25.87
C ASN A 1141 -60.75 -28.30 24.54
N ASN A 1142 -61.79 -29.13 24.63
CA ASN A 1142 -62.85 -29.25 23.62
C ASN A 1142 -63.68 -27.93 23.56
N GLY A 1143 -62.99 -26.83 23.24
CA GLY A 1143 -63.52 -25.48 23.19
C GLY A 1143 -64.21 -25.19 21.86
N ALA A 1144 -65.36 -24.52 21.93
CA ALA A 1144 -66.04 -24.05 20.74
C ALA A 1144 -65.25 -22.91 20.07
N TRP A 1145 -65.19 -22.91 18.74
CA TRP A 1145 -64.49 -21.90 17.94
C TRP A 1145 -65.27 -21.53 16.68
N VAL A 1146 -64.99 -20.33 16.15
CA VAL A 1146 -65.56 -19.81 14.90
C VAL A 1146 -64.46 -19.08 14.11
N LYS A 1147 -64.40 -19.30 12.80
CA LYS A 1147 -63.55 -18.59 11.82
C LYS A 1147 -64.42 -18.07 10.66
N VAL A 1148 -63.97 -17.04 9.95
CA VAL A 1148 -64.69 -16.41 8.83
C VAL A 1148 -63.76 -16.21 7.64
N SER A 1149 -64.18 -16.64 6.45
CA SER A 1149 -63.43 -16.42 5.19
C SER A 1149 -64.36 -16.33 3.96
N PRO A 1150 -64.11 -15.44 2.98
CA PRO A 1150 -63.06 -14.42 2.97
C PRO A 1150 -63.37 -13.28 3.96
N ASN A 1151 -62.32 -12.55 4.35
CA ASN A 1151 -62.41 -11.36 5.19
C ASN A 1151 -61.21 -10.45 4.85
N PRO A 1152 -61.39 -9.31 4.14
CA PRO A 1152 -62.65 -8.68 3.77
C PRO A 1152 -63.54 -9.47 2.80
N ALA A 1153 -64.82 -9.11 2.77
CA ALA A 1153 -65.85 -9.79 2.01
C ALA A 1153 -66.63 -8.84 1.09
N THR A 1154 -66.95 -9.31 -0.11
CA THR A 1154 -67.82 -8.59 -1.07
C THR A 1154 -69.27 -9.03 -0.88
N SER A 1155 -69.65 -10.19 -1.42
CA SER A 1155 -71.04 -10.64 -1.47
C SER A 1155 -71.42 -11.76 -0.48
N ALA A 1156 -70.46 -12.54 0.01
CA ALA A 1156 -70.70 -13.62 0.96
C ALA A 1156 -69.45 -13.94 1.81
N ILE A 1157 -69.68 -14.58 2.96
CA ILE A 1157 -68.67 -15.12 3.87
C ILE A 1157 -69.01 -16.56 4.26
N THR A 1158 -68.01 -17.38 4.52
CA THR A 1158 -68.16 -18.72 5.10
C THR A 1158 -67.81 -18.67 6.57
N PHE A 1159 -68.78 -18.95 7.45
CA PHE A 1159 -68.52 -19.24 8.85
C PHE A 1159 -68.12 -20.70 8.98
N SER A 1160 -66.89 -20.95 9.42
CA SER A 1160 -66.40 -22.29 9.81
C SER A 1160 -66.40 -22.38 11.33
N TYR A 1161 -66.83 -23.48 11.92
CA TYR A 1161 -66.99 -23.57 13.37
C TYR A 1161 -66.91 -25.00 13.92
N SER A 1162 -66.64 -25.10 15.22
CA SER A 1162 -66.91 -26.29 16.02
C SER A 1162 -67.61 -25.90 17.32
N ILE A 1163 -68.57 -26.71 17.73
CA ILE A 1163 -69.32 -26.56 18.99
C ILE A 1163 -69.32 -27.83 19.85
N GLY A 1164 -68.65 -28.90 19.40
CA GLY A 1164 -68.76 -30.26 19.97
C GLY A 1164 -70.17 -30.84 19.85
N ASP A 1165 -70.49 -31.88 20.63
CA ASP A 1165 -71.80 -32.56 20.67
C ASP A 1165 -72.95 -31.70 21.26
N LYS A 1166 -72.81 -30.37 21.30
CA LYS A 1166 -73.66 -29.45 22.06
C LYS A 1166 -74.83 -28.95 21.23
N ALA A 1167 -76.02 -29.50 21.49
CA ALA A 1167 -77.24 -29.28 20.69
C ALA A 1167 -77.90 -27.89 20.78
N ASN A 1168 -77.32 -26.91 21.49
CA ASN A 1168 -77.89 -25.55 21.66
C ASN A 1168 -76.79 -24.48 21.52
N ALA A 1169 -76.52 -24.06 20.29
CA ALA A 1169 -75.58 -22.99 19.98
C ALA A 1169 -76.17 -22.01 18.94
N ALA A 1170 -75.88 -20.72 19.09
CA ALA A 1170 -76.36 -19.68 18.18
C ALA A 1170 -75.32 -18.59 17.93
N LEU A 1171 -75.13 -18.24 16.66
CA LEU A 1171 -74.27 -17.15 16.18
C LEU A 1171 -75.12 -15.91 15.89
N LYS A 1172 -74.88 -14.85 16.66
CA LYS A 1172 -75.52 -13.54 16.52
C LYS A 1172 -74.61 -12.60 15.73
N LEU A 1173 -75.14 -11.91 14.72
CA LEU A 1173 -74.44 -10.92 13.91
C LEU A 1173 -74.86 -9.50 14.29
N TYR A 1174 -73.92 -8.57 14.36
CA TYR A 1174 -74.13 -7.17 14.78
C TYR A 1174 -73.46 -6.20 13.81
N ASN A 1175 -74.07 -5.03 13.61
CA ASN A 1175 -73.43 -3.93 12.87
C ASN A 1175 -72.45 -3.15 13.76
N GLN A 1176 -71.70 -2.22 13.15
CA GLN A 1176 -70.75 -1.35 13.85
C GLN A 1176 -71.33 -0.54 15.03
N ASN A 1177 -72.66 -0.38 15.11
CA ASN A 1177 -73.34 0.32 16.21
C ASN A 1177 -73.83 -0.65 17.32
N GLY A 1178 -73.45 -1.94 17.26
CA GLY A 1178 -73.86 -2.97 18.23
C GLY A 1178 -75.32 -3.43 18.08
N VAL A 1179 -76.00 -3.09 17.00
CA VAL A 1179 -77.39 -3.53 16.74
C VAL A 1179 -77.35 -4.92 16.10
N LEU A 1180 -78.09 -5.87 16.68
CA LEU A 1180 -78.30 -7.21 16.14
C LEU A 1180 -78.93 -7.14 14.75
N ILE A 1181 -78.34 -7.83 13.78
CA ILE A 1181 -78.82 -7.95 12.40
C ILE A 1181 -79.48 -9.32 12.18
N ASP A 1182 -78.87 -10.38 12.70
CA ASP A 1182 -79.27 -11.76 12.44
C ASP A 1182 -78.86 -12.70 13.58
N GLU A 1183 -79.49 -13.88 13.65
CA GLU A 1183 -79.22 -14.93 14.62
C GLU A 1183 -79.37 -16.31 13.97
N ILE A 1184 -78.23 -16.95 13.68
CA ILE A 1184 -78.14 -18.26 13.03
C ILE A 1184 -77.96 -19.35 14.08
N ILE A 1185 -78.82 -20.37 14.07
CA ILE A 1185 -78.64 -21.58 14.89
C ILE A 1185 -77.51 -22.41 14.29
N LEU A 1186 -76.57 -22.84 15.14
CA LEU A 1186 -75.42 -23.66 14.75
C LEU A 1186 -75.77 -25.15 14.95
N GLU A 1187 -75.51 -25.98 13.93
CA GLU A 1187 -75.81 -27.41 13.96
C GLU A 1187 -74.54 -28.23 14.19
N ALA A 1188 -74.53 -29.12 15.19
CA ALA A 1188 -73.34 -29.90 15.56
C ALA A 1188 -72.77 -30.78 14.43
N ASN A 1189 -73.58 -31.11 13.42
CA ASN A 1189 -73.19 -31.95 12.28
C ASN A 1189 -72.62 -31.16 11.07
N ASN A 1190 -72.67 -29.82 11.08
CA ASN A 1190 -72.29 -28.98 9.96
C ASN A 1190 -71.15 -28.02 10.35
N SER A 1191 -69.89 -28.37 10.07
CA SER A 1191 -68.72 -27.54 10.46
C SER A 1191 -68.58 -26.21 9.71
N THR A 1192 -69.44 -25.93 8.73
CA THR A 1192 -69.41 -24.70 7.92
C THR A 1192 -70.80 -24.28 7.43
N PHE A 1193 -71.07 -22.98 7.31
CA PHE A 1193 -72.16 -22.46 6.46
C PHE A 1193 -71.75 -21.17 5.74
N ILE A 1194 -72.38 -20.90 4.59
CA ILE A 1194 -72.19 -19.66 3.83
C ILE A 1194 -73.29 -18.66 4.21
N TYR A 1195 -72.89 -17.45 4.56
CA TYR A 1195 -73.75 -16.32 4.86
C TYR A 1195 -73.66 -15.26 3.75
N ASN A 1196 -74.81 -14.81 3.24
CA ASN A 1196 -74.87 -13.79 2.20
C ASN A 1196 -74.91 -12.38 2.82
N CYS A 1197 -73.89 -11.57 2.53
CA CYS A 1197 -73.77 -10.19 2.98
C CYS A 1197 -73.89 -9.15 1.84
N SER A 1198 -74.33 -9.53 0.63
CA SER A 1198 -74.34 -8.65 -0.55
C SER A 1198 -75.20 -7.38 -0.39
N ASN A 1199 -76.15 -7.40 0.55
CA ASN A 1199 -77.06 -6.29 0.85
C ASN A 1199 -76.60 -5.46 2.07
N TYR A 1200 -75.46 -5.80 2.68
CA TYR A 1200 -74.87 -5.06 3.79
C TYR A 1200 -74.13 -3.83 3.23
N LYS A 1201 -74.03 -2.76 4.04
CA LYS A 1201 -73.22 -1.60 3.67
C LYS A 1201 -71.74 -1.90 3.95
N PRO A 1202 -70.78 -1.29 3.23
CA PRO A 1202 -69.38 -1.35 3.61
C PRO A 1202 -69.16 -0.90 5.06
N GLY A 1203 -68.29 -1.62 5.77
CA GLY A 1203 -68.01 -1.37 7.19
C GLY A 1203 -67.64 -2.63 7.97
N ILE A 1204 -67.43 -2.44 9.28
CA ILE A 1204 -67.08 -3.52 10.22
C ILE A 1204 -68.35 -4.12 10.82
N TYR A 1205 -68.41 -5.44 10.80
CA TYR A 1205 -69.47 -6.25 11.39
C TYR A 1205 -68.88 -7.16 12.45
N TYR A 1206 -69.63 -7.39 13.53
CA TYR A 1206 -69.23 -8.24 14.64
C TYR A 1206 -70.09 -9.49 14.70
N TYR A 1207 -69.54 -10.58 15.23
CA TYR A 1207 -70.30 -11.79 15.53
C TYR A 1207 -70.01 -12.28 16.94
N SER A 1208 -70.98 -12.97 17.53
CA SER A 1208 -70.77 -13.76 18.74
C SER A 1208 -71.51 -15.09 18.69
N ALA A 1209 -70.80 -16.20 18.87
CA ALA A 1209 -71.41 -17.51 19.07
C ALA A 1209 -71.52 -17.80 20.57
N THR A 1210 -72.74 -18.07 21.05
CA THR A 1210 -72.98 -18.50 22.43
C THR A 1210 -73.15 -20.01 22.46
N VAL A 1211 -72.34 -20.70 23.27
CA VAL A 1211 -72.37 -22.15 23.48
C VAL A 1211 -72.42 -22.39 24.99
N GLU A 1212 -73.61 -22.64 25.51
CA GLU A 1212 -73.93 -22.70 26.94
C GLU A 1212 -73.49 -21.43 27.71
N SER A 1213 -72.31 -21.45 28.34
CA SER A 1213 -71.71 -20.33 29.08
C SER A 1213 -70.48 -19.73 28.41
N SER A 1214 -70.00 -20.32 27.31
CA SER A 1214 -68.87 -19.81 26.52
C SER A 1214 -69.37 -18.88 25.41
N VAL A 1215 -68.69 -17.75 25.20
CA VAL A 1215 -69.04 -16.78 24.16
C VAL A 1215 -67.83 -16.49 23.28
N VAL A 1216 -67.77 -17.12 22.11
CA VAL A 1216 -66.78 -16.82 21.06
C VAL A 1216 -67.19 -15.51 20.39
N LYS A 1217 -66.25 -14.63 20.09
CA LYS A 1217 -66.51 -13.34 19.41
C LYS A 1217 -65.48 -13.08 18.31
N GLY A 1218 -65.88 -12.34 17.29
CA GLY A 1218 -64.97 -11.85 16.26
C GLY A 1218 -65.59 -10.75 15.40
N LYS A 1219 -64.88 -10.37 14.33
CA LYS A 1219 -65.29 -9.35 13.36
C LYS A 1219 -65.08 -9.84 11.93
N PHE A 1220 -65.82 -9.27 10.99
CA PHE A 1220 -65.55 -9.33 9.55
C PHE A 1220 -65.81 -7.95 8.91
N ILE A 1221 -65.22 -7.71 7.74
CA ILE A 1221 -65.31 -6.45 7.02
C ILE A 1221 -66.07 -6.68 5.71
N VAL A 1222 -67.09 -5.87 5.43
CA VAL A 1222 -67.75 -5.83 4.12
C VAL A 1222 -67.17 -4.65 3.33
N VAL A 1223 -66.82 -4.87 2.05
CA VAL A 1223 -66.15 -3.89 1.17
C VAL A 1223 -66.88 -3.69 -0.17
N ASN A 1224 -68.18 -3.99 -0.21
CA ASN A 1224 -69.02 -4.15 -1.40
C ASN A 1224 -69.54 -2.84 -2.03
#